data_AF-A0A8K0LAT7-F1
#
_entry.id   AF-A0A8K0LAT7-F1
#
_cell.length_a   1.000
_cell.length_b   1.000
_cell.length_c   1.000
_cell.angle_alpha   90.00
_cell.angle_beta   90.00
_cell.angle_gamma   90.00
#
_symmetry.space_group_name_H-M   'P 1'
#
loop_
_entity.id
_entity.type
_entity.pdbx_description
1 polymer ?
#
loop_
_entity_poly.entity_id
_entity_poly.type
_entity_poly.pdbx_seq_one_letter_code
_entity_poly.pdbx_strand_id
1 'polypeptide(L)'
;MAEDGAPPVKLSLPLEFQQDIFRELREEDELVVIARGLGLLRIVTNLLHSYDAAGNSLVILVGADERENGWIGESLAEHAAISGSSKCRGLNLINTELMTVERRQDMYAKGGVFSITSQILIVDFLSGVLDPAVVTGLVMLHAERVVATATEAFIARAYRQKNKTGFLKAFSDAPEPLTTGFSPLSTTLRNLFLRKPALYPRFHVTVAQSLEGKRKAEVIELEVPMTDSMRDIQNAVLECIAVSIGELKKGNPGLDMEDWNEDSALHKNFDGIVRRQLNPVWHRTSFRTKQIVRDLALLRSILHYLLAFDAVSFNRYLDTVLAASTPPPGSNRQNQSPWLFLDAAHTIFDTSKRRVFTGKMADGQSLHAAHGIPDSLHPVLEELPKWALLSEILDEIERDMYFNPSPQDSSNNTILIMCGDQSTSSQIREYLQSMWTMPENAKDDDDPDSYMAEKPSAKSMLRKKLRNYLLWKRDFNKFSASLFQENQKAINGVTDYRSRPGEKGRGGGAPANKRRRIRGGSAVASAPTRTPTGAIRVPGDKEAHLASLMADLAPTEAEVAQKAEIGADPLDDMDDYFELYDMHDLLVVHPYDGDMDEHVLAEVKPRYIIMYEPDAAFIRRVEVYRSSHGDRSVRVYFMYYGGSVEERRYLDAVRREKDAFTKLIRERGSMALTFTHDTANLDPQEAFLRTVNTRIAGGGRLLATAEPPRVVVDVREFRSSLPSLLHGRNIVIVPCMLTVGDYVLTPDICIERKSVSDLISSFASGRLYHQAEVMLQHYKSPMLLIEFDQQKSFTLEPFADLSNAVGSTGLGQSDLHTKIVQLTIAFPRLKIIWSSSPYQTAEIFEELKKLQEEPDPVKAVSIGLNQNGEDEEGGKTFAQTPMDMLRMVPGVTPKNLGKLVLEMESVVEVANAGEEELGVLIGREAARPMRRFFGRSVFED
;
A
#
# COMPACT_ATOMS: atom_id res chain seq x y z
N MET A 1 -54.35 14.05 7.68
CA MET A 1 -53.94 14.17 9.09
C MET A 1 -53.72 12.76 9.61
N ALA A 2 -52.48 12.28 9.48
CA ALA A 2 -51.96 11.06 10.10
C ALA A 2 -50.88 11.53 11.08
N GLU A 3 -50.84 10.91 12.25
CA GLU A 3 -50.12 11.34 13.45
C GLU A 3 -48.63 11.66 13.20
N ASP A 4 -48.22 12.87 13.59
CA ASP A 4 -46.85 13.17 14.03
C ASP A 4 -46.54 12.30 15.26
N GLY A 5 -45.53 11.43 15.19
CA GLY A 5 -45.26 10.50 16.30
C GLY A 5 -43.92 9.77 16.21
N ALA A 6 -42.86 10.45 16.69
CA ALA A 6 -41.51 9.98 17.03
C ALA A 6 -40.67 9.28 15.92
N PRO A 7 -39.37 9.60 15.79
CA PRO A 7 -38.49 8.83 14.93
C PRO A 7 -38.47 7.36 15.41
N PRO A 8 -38.60 6.37 14.51
CA PRO A 8 -38.74 4.96 14.88
C PRO A 8 -37.48 4.35 15.52
N VAL A 9 -36.40 5.13 15.68
CA VAL A 9 -35.08 4.67 16.13
C VAL A 9 -34.43 5.73 17.02
N LYS A 10 -33.89 5.31 18.16
CA LYS A 10 -33.00 6.18 18.97
C LYS A 10 -31.68 6.35 18.23
N LEU A 11 -31.42 7.56 17.73
CA LEU A 11 -30.15 7.89 17.09
C LEU A 11 -29.04 7.91 18.14
N SER A 12 -27.92 7.24 17.85
CA SER A 12 -26.72 7.28 18.67
C SER A 12 -25.77 8.42 18.23
N LEU A 13 -26.33 9.52 17.73
CA LEU A 13 -25.59 10.68 17.24
C LEU A 13 -25.67 11.81 18.28
N PRO A 14 -24.62 11.99 19.12
CA PRO A 14 -24.67 12.92 20.24
C PRO A 14 -24.46 14.38 19.84
N LEU A 15 -23.89 14.65 18.65
CA LEU A 15 -23.54 16.00 18.20
C LEU A 15 -24.59 16.55 17.22
N GLU A 16 -24.88 17.85 17.34
CA GLU A 16 -25.93 18.51 16.56
C GLU A 16 -25.65 18.46 15.06
N PHE A 17 -24.41 18.75 14.63
CA PHE A 17 -24.05 18.68 13.22
C PHE A 17 -24.25 17.27 12.61
N GLN A 18 -24.03 16.20 13.38
CA GLN A 18 -24.23 14.83 12.92
C GLN A 18 -25.73 14.53 12.75
N GLN A 19 -26.56 15.06 13.65
CA GLN A 19 -28.01 14.94 13.55
C GLN A 19 -28.54 15.72 12.35
N ASP A 20 -28.01 16.91 12.07
CA ASP A 20 -28.40 17.71 10.91
C ASP A 20 -28.06 16.98 9.61
N ILE A 21 -26.84 16.44 9.49
CA ILE A 21 -26.42 15.60 8.35
C ILE A 21 -27.38 14.40 8.18
N PHE A 22 -27.71 13.71 9.28
CA PHE A 22 -28.62 12.56 9.24
C PHE A 22 -30.02 12.94 8.75
N ARG A 23 -30.57 14.08 9.20
CA ARG A 23 -31.90 14.57 8.76
C ARG A 23 -31.89 14.91 7.28
N GLU A 24 -30.87 15.65 6.82
CA GLU A 24 -30.69 16.02 5.41
C GLU A 24 -30.59 14.76 4.53
N LEU A 25 -29.80 13.77 4.96
CA LEU A 25 -29.66 12.49 4.26
C LEU A 25 -30.94 11.66 4.22
N ARG A 26 -31.87 11.82 5.16
CA ARG A 26 -33.14 11.07 5.13
C ARG A 26 -34.10 11.65 4.09
N GLU A 27 -34.01 12.94 3.81
CA GLU A 27 -34.89 13.67 2.90
C GLU A 27 -34.39 13.64 1.45
N GLU A 28 -33.09 13.87 1.22
CA GLU A 28 -32.54 14.07 -0.12
C GLU A 28 -31.39 13.11 -0.46
N ASP A 29 -31.21 12.86 -1.76
CA ASP A 29 -30.07 12.13 -2.32
C ASP A 29 -28.90 13.09 -2.59
N GLU A 30 -27.81 12.90 -1.84
CA GLU A 30 -26.67 13.80 -1.86
C GLU A 30 -25.32 13.09 -1.73
N LEU A 31 -24.27 13.81 -2.13
CA LEU A 31 -22.87 13.47 -1.91
C LEU A 31 -22.38 14.22 -0.67
N VAL A 32 -22.11 13.50 0.43
CA VAL A 32 -21.56 14.09 1.65
C VAL A 32 -20.04 13.98 1.62
N VAL A 33 -19.37 15.14 1.70
CA VAL A 33 -17.92 15.24 1.87
C VAL A 33 -17.65 15.85 3.24
N ILE A 34 -17.13 15.04 4.16
CA ILE A 34 -16.83 15.45 5.54
C ILE A 34 -15.32 15.50 5.77
N ALA A 35 -14.86 16.39 6.64
CA ALA A 35 -13.45 16.37 7.03
C ALA A 35 -13.11 15.08 7.80
N ARG A 36 -11.96 14.49 7.48
CA ARG A 36 -11.47 13.25 8.13
C ARG A 36 -11.40 13.42 9.65
N GLY A 37 -11.85 12.41 10.38
CA GLY A 37 -11.88 12.41 11.85
C GLY A 37 -13.15 12.99 12.50
N LEU A 38 -14.15 13.42 11.73
CA LEU A 38 -15.44 13.92 12.27
C LEU A 38 -16.51 12.82 12.48
N GLY A 39 -16.16 11.55 12.24
CA GLY A 39 -17.05 10.39 12.47
C GLY A 39 -17.96 10.05 11.29
N LEU A 40 -17.41 9.89 10.09
CA LEU A 40 -18.17 9.50 8.90
C LEU A 40 -18.92 8.18 9.09
N LEU A 41 -18.23 7.14 9.56
CA LEU A 41 -18.79 5.80 9.70
C LEU A 41 -19.98 5.76 10.68
N ARG A 42 -19.95 6.58 11.75
CA ARG A 42 -21.09 6.73 12.69
C ARG A 42 -22.35 7.25 12.02
N ILE A 43 -22.21 8.23 11.12
CA ILE A 43 -23.33 8.77 10.35
C ILE A 43 -23.89 7.69 9.41
N VAL A 44 -23.00 6.99 8.70
CA VAL A 44 -23.38 5.91 7.77
C VAL A 44 -24.10 4.78 8.51
N THR A 45 -23.60 4.35 9.66
CA THR A 45 -24.19 3.23 10.41
C THR A 45 -25.53 3.59 11.05
N ASN A 46 -25.68 4.82 11.56
CA ASN A 46 -27.01 5.29 12.01
C ASN A 46 -28.00 5.36 10.84
N LEU A 47 -27.55 5.78 9.66
CA LEU A 47 -28.37 5.78 8.45
C LEU A 47 -28.79 4.35 8.06
N LEU A 48 -27.86 3.40 8.00
CA LEU A 48 -28.15 2.00 7.69
C LEU A 48 -29.09 1.38 8.74
N HIS A 49 -28.85 1.64 10.03
CA HIS A 49 -29.70 1.17 11.12
C HIS A 49 -31.14 1.68 10.97
N SER A 50 -31.33 2.94 10.56
CA SER A 50 -32.66 3.52 10.34
C SER A 50 -33.44 2.85 9.21
N TYR A 51 -32.75 2.24 8.23
CA TYR A 51 -33.38 1.45 7.17
C TYR A 51 -33.57 -0.02 7.56
N ASP A 52 -32.62 -0.60 8.31
CA ASP A 52 -32.71 -1.98 8.80
C ASP A 52 -33.83 -2.14 9.84
N ALA A 53 -33.97 -1.18 10.76
CA ALA A 53 -35.04 -1.17 11.76
C ALA A 53 -36.45 -1.12 11.15
N ALA A 54 -36.60 -0.55 9.94
CA ALA A 54 -37.85 -0.58 9.21
C ALA A 54 -38.22 -1.99 8.71
N GLY A 55 -37.23 -2.88 8.53
CA GLY A 55 -37.38 -4.32 8.26
C GLY A 55 -37.82 -4.71 6.85
N ASN A 56 -38.32 -3.77 6.04
CA ASN A 56 -38.81 -3.98 4.67
C ASN A 56 -37.92 -3.27 3.63
N SER A 57 -36.62 -3.17 3.88
CA SER A 57 -35.68 -2.50 2.99
C SER A 57 -34.62 -3.48 2.48
N LEU A 58 -34.20 -3.28 1.24
CA LEU A 58 -33.01 -3.89 0.65
C LEU A 58 -32.02 -2.77 0.36
N VAL A 59 -31.05 -2.59 1.24
CA VAL A 59 -30.02 -1.54 1.12
C VAL A 59 -28.69 -2.18 0.84
N ILE A 60 -27.97 -1.67 -0.16
CA ILE A 60 -26.69 -2.19 -0.57
C ILE A 60 -25.61 -1.17 -0.26
N LEU A 61 -24.59 -1.60 0.47
CA LEU A 61 -23.37 -0.88 0.76
C LEU A 61 -22.29 -1.29 -0.25
N VAL A 62 -21.72 -0.31 -0.94
CA VAL A 62 -20.67 -0.50 -1.96
C VAL A 62 -19.44 0.30 -1.60
N GLY A 63 -18.27 -0.30 -1.83
CA GLY A 63 -16.98 0.35 -1.64
C GLY A 63 -16.42 0.29 -0.22
N ALA A 64 -17.07 -0.43 0.70
CA ALA A 64 -16.56 -0.62 2.05
C ALA A 64 -15.37 -1.60 2.08
N ASP A 65 -14.27 -1.18 2.70
CA ASP A 65 -13.09 -2.02 2.94
C ASP A 65 -13.39 -3.10 4.00
N GLU A 66 -12.60 -4.18 4.07
CA GLU A 66 -12.85 -5.30 4.99
C GLU A 66 -12.93 -4.86 6.45
N ARG A 67 -12.05 -3.95 6.87
CA ARG A 67 -12.06 -3.36 8.21
C ARG A 67 -13.31 -2.54 8.47
N GLU A 68 -13.72 -1.71 7.51
CA GLU A 68 -14.96 -0.91 7.61
C GLU A 68 -16.20 -1.80 7.70
N ASN A 69 -16.23 -2.93 6.98
CA ASN A 69 -17.30 -3.92 7.08
C ASN A 69 -17.41 -4.52 8.49
N GLY A 70 -16.28 -4.83 9.13
CA GLY A 70 -16.24 -5.26 10.54
C GLY A 70 -16.85 -4.21 11.46
N TRP A 71 -16.37 -2.97 11.35
CA TRP A 71 -16.85 -1.84 12.16
C TRP A 71 -18.34 -1.56 11.99
N ILE A 72 -18.82 -1.50 10.74
CA ILE A 72 -20.24 -1.26 10.44
C ILE A 72 -21.08 -2.44 10.95
N GLY A 73 -20.59 -3.67 10.83
CA GLY A 73 -21.26 -4.86 11.34
C GLY A 73 -21.44 -4.84 12.86
N GLU A 74 -20.36 -4.57 13.60
CA GLU A 74 -20.37 -4.46 15.07
C GLU A 74 -21.26 -3.31 15.53
N SER A 75 -21.10 -2.12 14.95
CA SER A 75 -21.87 -0.94 15.32
C SER A 75 -23.37 -1.10 15.00
N LEU A 76 -23.74 -1.76 13.89
CA LEU A 76 -25.13 -2.11 13.60
C LEU A 76 -25.71 -3.09 14.62
N ALA A 77 -24.93 -4.07 15.07
CA ALA A 77 -25.35 -5.02 16.08
C ALA A 77 -25.56 -4.33 17.44
N GLU A 78 -24.66 -3.42 17.82
CA GLU A 78 -24.79 -2.60 19.04
C GLU A 78 -26.07 -1.74 18.97
N HIS A 79 -26.31 -1.04 17.86
CA HIS A 79 -27.51 -0.22 17.68
C HIS A 79 -28.80 -1.06 17.66
N ALA A 80 -28.77 -2.25 17.08
CA ALA A 80 -29.90 -3.18 17.13
C ALA A 80 -30.20 -3.61 18.58
N ALA A 81 -29.16 -3.89 19.38
CA ALA A 81 -29.32 -4.21 20.79
C ALA A 81 -29.87 -3.04 21.62
N ILE A 82 -29.37 -1.82 21.39
CA ILE A 82 -29.82 -0.61 22.10
C ILE A 82 -31.26 -0.24 21.73
N SER A 83 -31.62 -0.35 20.45
CA SER A 83 -32.96 0.00 19.96
C SER A 83 -34.01 -1.07 20.29
N GLY A 84 -33.62 -2.32 20.54
CA GLY A 84 -34.54 -3.43 20.79
C GLY A 84 -35.43 -3.76 19.58
N SER A 85 -34.98 -3.40 18.38
CA SER A 85 -35.77 -3.51 17.15
C SER A 85 -35.86 -4.96 16.67
N SER A 86 -37.05 -5.58 16.78
CA SER A 86 -37.24 -7.00 16.47
C SER A 86 -37.06 -7.38 14.99
N LYS A 87 -37.01 -6.39 14.09
CA LYS A 87 -36.91 -6.58 12.64
C LYS A 87 -35.50 -6.38 12.08
N CYS A 88 -34.56 -5.91 12.92
CA CYS A 88 -33.17 -5.73 12.51
C CYS A 88 -32.53 -7.07 12.16
N ARG A 89 -31.79 -7.09 11.06
CA ARG A 89 -31.10 -8.29 10.56
C ARG A 89 -29.60 -8.15 10.60
N GLY A 90 -29.10 -6.93 10.84
CA GLY A 90 -27.68 -6.62 10.83
C GLY A 90 -27.08 -6.63 9.43
N LEU A 91 -25.75 -6.51 9.37
CA LEU A 91 -25.01 -6.48 8.11
C LEU A 91 -24.77 -7.90 7.59
N ASN A 92 -25.13 -8.14 6.33
CA ASN A 92 -24.79 -9.39 5.64
C ASN A 92 -23.64 -9.13 4.66
N LEU A 93 -22.49 -9.76 4.90
CA LEU A 93 -21.33 -9.67 4.01
C LEU A 93 -21.42 -10.72 2.90
N ILE A 94 -21.23 -10.28 1.64
CA ILE A 94 -21.21 -11.17 0.48
C ILE A 94 -19.81 -11.21 -0.13
N ASN A 95 -19.15 -12.36 0.03
CA ASN A 95 -17.83 -12.65 -0.53
C ASN A 95 -17.92 -13.72 -1.62
N THR A 96 -17.03 -13.64 -2.61
CA THR A 96 -16.93 -14.59 -3.74
C THR A 96 -16.61 -16.02 -3.30
N GLU A 97 -15.88 -16.19 -2.20
CA GLU A 97 -15.30 -17.49 -1.80
C GLU A 97 -16.26 -18.35 -0.98
N LEU A 98 -17.27 -17.74 -0.35
CA LEU A 98 -18.11 -18.42 0.66
C LEU A 98 -19.55 -18.69 0.19
N MET A 99 -20.00 -18.08 -0.91
CA MET A 99 -21.43 -18.03 -1.25
C MET A 99 -21.75 -18.42 -2.69
N THR A 100 -22.58 -19.45 -2.85
CA THR A 100 -23.18 -19.85 -4.14
C THR A 100 -24.21 -18.83 -4.62
N VAL A 101 -24.44 -18.79 -5.94
CA VAL A 101 -25.41 -17.86 -6.57
C VAL A 101 -26.82 -18.04 -5.99
N GLU A 102 -27.27 -19.30 -5.81
CA GLU A 102 -28.58 -19.62 -5.25
C GLU A 102 -28.74 -19.05 -3.82
N ARG A 103 -27.73 -19.24 -2.98
CA ARG A 103 -27.74 -18.71 -1.61
C ARG A 103 -27.78 -17.18 -1.59
N ARG A 104 -27.10 -16.51 -2.52
CA ARG A 104 -27.18 -15.05 -2.66
C ARG A 104 -28.59 -14.60 -3.04
N GLN A 105 -29.21 -15.26 -4.02
CA GLN A 105 -30.57 -14.96 -4.45
C GLN A 105 -31.58 -15.10 -3.30
N ASP A 106 -31.48 -16.18 -2.51
CA ASP A 106 -32.32 -16.39 -1.33
C ASP A 106 -32.11 -15.31 -0.26
N MET A 107 -30.88 -14.84 -0.08
CA MET A 107 -30.56 -13.76 0.86
C MET A 107 -31.11 -12.42 0.38
N TYR A 108 -30.97 -12.09 -0.90
CA TYR A 108 -31.58 -10.89 -1.48
C TYR A 108 -33.11 -10.91 -1.36
N ALA A 109 -33.74 -12.06 -1.58
CA ALA A 109 -35.19 -12.23 -1.45
C ALA A 109 -35.68 -12.00 -0.01
N LYS A 110 -34.86 -12.33 1.00
CA LYS A 110 -35.16 -12.00 2.39
C LYS A 110 -35.15 -10.48 2.58
N GLY A 111 -34.17 -9.76 2.04
CA GLY A 111 -33.97 -8.33 2.29
C GLY A 111 -33.15 -8.05 3.56
N GLY A 112 -32.75 -6.79 3.76
CA GLY A 112 -31.82 -6.34 4.80
C GLY A 112 -30.72 -5.45 4.25
N VAL A 113 -29.68 -5.22 5.05
CA VAL A 113 -28.48 -4.48 4.66
C VAL A 113 -27.39 -5.44 4.20
N PHE A 114 -26.88 -5.24 2.99
CA PHE A 114 -25.83 -6.07 2.40
C PHE A 114 -24.59 -5.25 2.09
N SER A 115 -23.41 -5.74 2.49
CA SER A 115 -22.15 -5.24 1.95
C SER A 115 -21.67 -6.16 0.85
N ILE A 116 -21.49 -5.60 -0.35
CA ILE A 116 -21.19 -6.36 -1.57
C ILE A 116 -20.05 -5.65 -2.31
N THR A 117 -19.05 -6.42 -2.73
CA THR A 117 -17.98 -5.88 -3.58
C THR A 117 -18.53 -5.42 -4.93
N SER A 118 -17.95 -4.36 -5.50
CA SER A 118 -18.39 -3.78 -6.77
C SER A 118 -18.44 -4.80 -7.92
N GLN A 119 -17.52 -5.76 -7.94
CA GLN A 119 -17.45 -6.82 -8.97
C GLN A 119 -18.62 -7.81 -8.87
N ILE A 120 -18.98 -8.26 -7.67
CA ILE A 120 -20.10 -9.19 -7.49
C ILE A 120 -21.42 -8.48 -7.82
N LEU A 121 -21.60 -7.25 -7.33
CA LEU A 121 -22.85 -6.51 -7.49
C LEU A 121 -23.18 -6.24 -8.96
N ILE A 122 -22.20 -5.82 -9.76
CA ILE A 122 -22.45 -5.56 -11.18
C ILE A 122 -22.79 -6.85 -11.94
N VAL A 123 -22.14 -7.97 -11.60
CA VAL A 123 -22.43 -9.27 -12.20
C VAL A 123 -23.83 -9.75 -11.81
N ASP A 124 -24.22 -9.60 -10.54
CA ASP A 124 -25.55 -9.97 -10.06
C ASP A 124 -26.66 -9.10 -10.71
N PHE A 125 -26.41 -7.80 -10.95
CA PHE A 125 -27.33 -6.91 -11.67
C PHE A 125 -27.48 -7.26 -13.16
N LEU A 126 -26.38 -7.63 -13.84
CA LEU A 126 -26.39 -7.94 -15.27
C LEU A 126 -26.92 -9.34 -15.55
N SER A 127 -26.62 -10.32 -14.69
CA SER A 127 -27.13 -11.70 -14.79
C SER A 127 -28.59 -11.84 -14.35
N GLY A 128 -29.13 -10.85 -13.66
CA GLY A 128 -30.52 -10.87 -13.17
C GLY A 128 -30.72 -11.65 -11.86
N VAL A 129 -29.64 -12.05 -11.19
CA VAL A 129 -29.68 -12.63 -9.83
C VAL A 129 -30.29 -11.64 -8.85
N LEU A 130 -29.98 -10.35 -9.03
CA LEU A 130 -30.56 -9.25 -8.27
C LEU A 130 -31.15 -8.24 -9.24
N ASP A 131 -32.47 -8.04 -9.17
CA ASP A 131 -33.13 -7.00 -9.95
C ASP A 131 -32.94 -5.63 -9.29
N PRO A 132 -32.31 -4.64 -9.96
CA PRO A 132 -32.12 -3.31 -9.40
C PRO A 132 -33.42 -2.60 -9.00
N ALA A 133 -34.57 -2.96 -9.59
CA ALA A 133 -35.86 -2.37 -9.26
C ALA A 133 -36.36 -2.71 -7.83
N VAL A 134 -35.92 -3.84 -7.28
CA VAL A 134 -36.30 -4.29 -5.92
C VAL A 134 -35.47 -3.60 -4.84
N VAL A 135 -34.28 -3.10 -5.20
CA VAL A 135 -33.35 -2.44 -4.27
C VAL A 135 -33.96 -1.13 -3.76
N THR A 136 -34.07 -0.99 -2.45
CA THR A 136 -34.62 0.21 -1.79
C THR A 136 -33.66 1.38 -1.88
N GLY A 137 -32.36 1.12 -1.76
CA GLY A 137 -31.35 2.16 -1.89
C GLY A 137 -29.93 1.62 -1.98
N LEU A 138 -29.05 2.48 -2.48
CA LEU A 138 -27.63 2.22 -2.64
C LEU A 138 -26.83 3.25 -1.84
N VAL A 139 -25.89 2.79 -1.03
CA VAL A 139 -24.96 3.61 -0.26
C VAL A 139 -23.54 3.35 -0.78
N MET A 140 -22.89 4.39 -1.31
CA MET A 140 -21.52 4.31 -1.81
C MET A 140 -20.55 5.01 -0.85
N LEU A 141 -19.52 4.30 -0.40
CA LEU A 141 -18.37 4.85 0.31
C LEU A 141 -17.24 5.21 -0.65
N HIS A 142 -16.26 5.99 -0.18
CA HIS A 142 -15.06 6.40 -0.93
C HIS A 142 -15.38 7.04 -2.29
N ALA A 143 -16.35 7.96 -2.32
CA ALA A 143 -16.84 8.59 -3.54
C ALA A 143 -15.74 9.33 -4.34
N GLU A 144 -14.63 9.71 -3.70
CA GLU A 144 -13.46 10.33 -4.34
C GLU A 144 -12.72 9.39 -5.31
N ARG A 145 -12.95 8.08 -5.23
CA ARG A 145 -12.37 7.08 -6.16
C ARG A 145 -13.20 6.93 -7.44
N VAL A 146 -14.42 7.49 -7.49
CA VAL A 146 -15.39 7.22 -8.57
C VAL A 146 -15.10 8.06 -9.82
N VAL A 147 -14.57 7.39 -10.84
CA VAL A 147 -14.36 7.94 -12.19
C VAL A 147 -15.44 7.39 -13.15
N ALA A 148 -15.70 8.06 -14.27
CA ALA A 148 -16.71 7.65 -15.25
C ALA A 148 -16.56 6.20 -15.77
N THR A 149 -15.34 5.68 -15.77
CA THR A 149 -14.98 4.32 -16.18
C THR A 149 -14.89 3.32 -15.03
N ALA A 150 -15.05 3.77 -13.77
CA ALA A 150 -14.99 2.91 -12.61
C ALA A 150 -16.22 1.99 -12.53
N THR A 151 -16.06 0.85 -11.87
CA THR A 151 -17.13 -0.14 -11.70
C THR A 151 -18.27 0.43 -10.85
N GLU A 152 -17.97 1.28 -9.88
CA GLU A 152 -18.94 1.99 -9.03
C GLU A 152 -19.84 2.91 -9.85
N ALA A 153 -19.26 3.66 -10.79
CA ALA A 153 -20.03 4.49 -11.73
C ALA A 153 -20.89 3.63 -12.68
N PHE A 154 -20.41 2.43 -13.02
CA PHE A 154 -21.19 1.47 -13.82
C PHE A 154 -22.39 0.92 -13.02
N ILE A 155 -22.19 0.55 -11.76
CA ILE A 155 -23.26 0.13 -10.83
C ILE A 155 -24.30 1.23 -10.69
N ALA A 156 -23.88 2.47 -10.44
CA ALA A 156 -24.78 3.62 -10.30
C ALA A 156 -25.64 3.81 -11.56
N ARG A 157 -25.04 3.66 -12.75
CA ARG A 157 -25.73 3.75 -14.04
C ARG A 157 -26.73 2.60 -14.23
N ALA A 158 -26.31 1.35 -13.99
CA ALA A 158 -27.17 0.17 -14.12
C ALA A 158 -28.36 0.23 -13.16
N TYR A 159 -28.12 0.66 -11.92
CA TYR A 159 -29.15 0.91 -10.92
C TYR A 159 -30.13 1.98 -11.37
N ARG A 160 -29.66 3.17 -11.77
CA ARG A 160 -30.52 4.30 -12.17
C ARG A 160 -31.25 4.09 -13.51
N GLN A 161 -30.81 3.16 -14.35
CA GLN A 161 -31.54 2.79 -15.57
C GLN A 161 -32.84 2.06 -15.26
N LYS A 162 -32.81 1.08 -14.33
CA LYS A 162 -33.97 0.27 -13.96
C LYS A 162 -34.75 0.82 -12.76
N ASN A 163 -34.08 1.52 -11.83
CA ASN A 163 -34.68 2.01 -10.59
C ASN A 163 -34.65 3.55 -10.50
N LYS A 164 -35.84 4.15 -10.47
CA LYS A 164 -36.04 5.60 -10.34
C LYS A 164 -36.55 6.03 -8.95
N THR A 165 -37.00 5.09 -8.13
CA THR A 165 -37.66 5.36 -6.84
C THR A 165 -36.73 5.18 -5.66
N GLY A 166 -35.80 4.23 -5.74
CA GLY A 166 -34.86 3.96 -4.66
C GLY A 166 -33.84 5.09 -4.49
N PHE A 167 -33.34 5.27 -3.27
CA PHE A 167 -32.40 6.34 -2.95
C PHE A 167 -30.97 5.99 -3.39
N LEU A 168 -30.12 7.01 -3.53
CA LEU A 168 -28.68 6.85 -3.75
C LEU A 168 -27.94 7.89 -2.93
N LYS A 169 -27.02 7.44 -2.07
CA LYS A 169 -26.27 8.33 -1.19
C LYS A 169 -24.79 7.98 -1.27
N ALA A 170 -23.95 8.99 -1.36
CA ALA A 170 -22.50 8.81 -1.51
C ALA A 170 -21.74 9.58 -0.43
N PHE A 171 -20.66 8.99 0.04
CA PHE A 171 -19.89 9.47 1.17
C PHE A 171 -18.39 9.53 0.82
N SER A 172 -17.71 10.56 1.32
CA SER A 172 -16.26 10.71 1.23
C SER A 172 -15.73 11.49 2.44
N ASP A 173 -14.60 11.07 2.98
CA ASP A 173 -13.83 11.76 4.01
C ASP A 173 -12.51 12.38 3.49
N ALA A 174 -12.23 12.19 2.19
CA ALA A 174 -11.00 12.60 1.51
C ALA A 174 -11.30 13.65 0.43
N PRO A 175 -11.23 14.95 0.74
CA PRO A 175 -11.57 16.02 -0.21
C PRO A 175 -10.47 16.26 -1.27
N GLU A 176 -9.23 15.81 -1.05
CA GLU A 176 -8.09 16.17 -1.91
C GLU A 176 -8.23 15.67 -3.35
N PRO A 177 -8.59 14.39 -3.62
CA PRO A 177 -8.74 13.88 -4.97
C PRO A 177 -9.85 14.60 -5.75
N LEU A 178 -10.89 15.05 -5.04
CA LEU A 178 -12.02 15.80 -5.59
C LEU A 178 -11.67 17.24 -6.01
N THR A 179 -10.40 17.64 -5.95
CA THR A 179 -9.95 18.96 -6.44
C THR A 179 -9.00 18.89 -7.63
N THR A 180 -8.69 17.68 -8.09
CA THR A 180 -7.77 17.46 -9.21
C THR A 180 -8.53 17.42 -10.54
N GLY A 181 -8.10 18.21 -11.52
CA GLY A 181 -8.71 18.28 -12.85
C GLY A 181 -9.73 19.40 -13.04
N PHE A 182 -10.50 19.32 -14.14
CA PHE A 182 -11.49 20.35 -14.52
C PHE A 182 -12.88 20.00 -13.97
N SER A 183 -13.43 20.88 -13.12
CA SER A 183 -14.73 20.73 -12.46
C SER A 183 -14.99 19.31 -11.90
N PRO A 184 -14.12 18.82 -11.01
CA PRO A 184 -14.16 17.46 -10.48
C PRO A 184 -15.44 17.16 -9.67
N LEU A 185 -15.95 18.11 -8.89
CA LEU A 185 -17.16 17.92 -8.09
C LEU A 185 -18.38 17.70 -8.99
N SER A 186 -18.54 18.54 -10.02
CA SER A 186 -19.63 18.39 -11.00
C SER A 186 -19.56 17.06 -11.75
N THR A 187 -18.34 16.64 -12.12
CA THR A 187 -18.10 15.37 -12.82
C THR A 187 -18.45 14.18 -11.94
N THR A 188 -18.07 14.22 -10.66
CA THR A 188 -18.35 13.15 -9.68
C THR A 188 -19.85 13.03 -9.41
N LEU A 189 -20.54 14.16 -9.20
CA LEU A 189 -22.01 14.20 -9.08
C LEU A 189 -22.71 13.60 -10.30
N ARG A 190 -22.23 13.91 -11.51
CA ARG A 190 -22.76 13.35 -12.76
C ARG A 190 -22.56 11.84 -12.85
N ASN A 191 -21.37 11.34 -12.49
CA ASN A 191 -21.06 9.91 -12.52
C ASN A 191 -21.90 9.13 -11.51
N LEU A 192 -22.18 9.74 -10.36
CA LEU A 192 -23.00 9.17 -9.29
C LEU A 192 -24.51 9.45 -9.47
N PHE A 193 -24.95 10.19 -10.48
CA PHE A 193 -26.36 10.60 -10.63
C PHE A 193 -26.94 11.33 -9.41
N LEU A 194 -26.11 12.11 -8.72
CA LEU A 194 -26.48 12.93 -7.57
C LEU A 194 -26.61 14.40 -7.98
N ARG A 195 -27.54 15.11 -7.34
CA ARG A 195 -27.84 16.51 -7.68
C ARG A 195 -27.20 17.50 -6.73
N LYS A 196 -27.00 17.11 -5.47
CA LYS A 196 -26.59 18.02 -4.40
C LYS A 196 -25.33 17.50 -3.71
N PRO A 197 -24.30 18.35 -3.54
CA PRO A 197 -23.18 18.07 -2.66
C PRO A 197 -23.33 18.78 -1.30
N ALA A 198 -23.20 18.02 -0.23
CA ALA A 198 -23.13 18.46 1.15
C ALA A 198 -21.66 18.48 1.60
N LEU A 199 -21.15 19.65 2.01
CA LEU A 199 -19.74 19.85 2.36
C LEU A 199 -19.63 20.26 3.84
N TYR A 200 -18.97 19.42 4.64
CA TYR A 200 -18.82 19.60 6.10
C TYR A 200 -17.33 19.63 6.51
N PRO A 201 -16.61 20.74 6.23
CA PRO A 201 -15.25 20.94 6.74
C PRO A 201 -15.22 21.18 8.25
N ARG A 202 -14.06 21.02 8.90
CA ARG A 202 -13.87 21.34 10.34
C ARG A 202 -14.20 22.79 10.71
N PHE A 203 -14.05 23.73 9.77
CA PHE A 203 -14.39 25.15 9.95
C PHE A 203 -15.84 25.49 9.59
N HIS A 204 -16.68 24.48 9.31
CA HIS A 204 -18.12 24.69 9.11
C HIS A 204 -18.75 25.21 10.41
N VAL A 205 -19.71 26.13 10.30
CA VAL A 205 -20.27 26.85 11.46
C VAL A 205 -20.90 25.89 12.48
N THR A 206 -21.73 24.94 12.02
CA THR A 206 -22.38 23.97 12.93
C THR A 206 -21.39 22.98 13.56
N VAL A 207 -20.33 22.61 12.83
CA VAL A 207 -19.27 21.73 13.33
C VAL A 207 -18.46 22.46 14.40
N ALA A 208 -18.02 23.68 14.12
CA ALA A 208 -17.29 24.51 15.07
C ALA A 208 -18.12 24.77 16.34
N GLN A 209 -19.40 25.14 16.21
CA GLN A 209 -20.29 25.34 17.36
C GLN A 209 -20.47 24.07 18.21
N SER A 210 -20.61 22.91 17.57
CA SER A 210 -20.77 21.62 18.28
C SER A 210 -19.52 21.21 19.04
N LEU A 211 -18.32 21.49 18.51
CA LEU A 211 -17.03 21.10 19.09
C LEU A 211 -16.48 22.14 20.09
N GLU A 212 -16.74 23.43 19.87
CA GLU A 212 -16.20 24.52 20.69
C GLU A 212 -17.20 25.01 21.76
N GLY A 213 -18.51 24.77 21.56
CA GLY A 213 -19.58 25.38 22.36
C GLY A 213 -19.76 24.85 23.78
N LYS A 214 -19.25 23.65 24.12
CA LYS A 214 -19.43 23.05 25.46
C LYS A 214 -18.23 23.26 26.37
N ARG A 215 -17.02 22.87 25.94
CA ARG A 215 -15.73 23.10 26.62
C ARG A 215 -14.62 23.06 25.57
N LYS A 216 -13.70 24.03 25.53
CA LYS A 216 -12.51 23.95 24.65
C LYS A 216 -11.50 22.95 25.22
N ALA A 217 -10.85 22.15 24.39
CA ALA A 217 -9.88 21.14 24.86
C ALA A 217 -8.68 21.84 25.47
N GLU A 218 -8.25 21.38 26.65
CA GLU A 218 -6.92 21.69 27.19
C GLU A 218 -5.94 20.83 26.40
N VAL A 219 -5.53 21.37 25.25
CA VAL A 219 -4.46 20.81 24.43
C VAL A 219 -3.19 21.51 24.85
N ILE A 220 -2.24 20.73 25.37
CA ILE A 220 -0.91 21.21 25.74
C ILE A 220 0.02 20.87 24.57
N GLU A 221 0.38 21.88 23.79
CA GLU A 221 1.31 21.77 22.69
C GLU A 221 2.74 21.86 23.22
N LEU A 222 3.55 20.83 22.93
CA LEU A 222 4.92 20.71 23.39
C LEU A 222 5.86 20.60 22.19
N GLU A 223 6.60 21.68 21.95
CA GLU A 223 7.63 21.74 20.93
C GLU A 223 8.93 21.12 21.43
N VAL A 224 9.42 20.09 20.73
CA VAL A 224 10.67 19.41 21.05
C VAL A 224 11.75 19.83 20.06
N PRO A 225 12.90 20.37 20.50
CA PRO A 225 14.01 20.68 19.59
C PRO A 225 14.70 19.39 19.12
N MET A 226 15.02 19.32 17.82
CA MET A 226 15.90 18.26 17.29
C MET A 226 17.35 18.47 17.74
N THR A 227 18.11 17.38 17.87
CA THR A 227 19.57 17.45 18.08
C THR A 227 20.26 18.01 16.83
N ASP A 228 21.44 18.59 17.00
CA ASP A 228 22.23 19.13 15.88
C ASP A 228 22.56 18.04 14.85
N SER A 229 22.87 16.82 15.31
CA SER A 229 23.13 15.67 14.44
C SER A 229 21.91 15.26 13.62
N MET A 230 20.71 15.28 14.20
CA MET A 230 19.46 15.03 13.47
C MET A 230 19.21 16.12 12.42
N ARG A 231 19.44 17.38 12.77
CA ARG A 231 19.27 18.51 11.85
C ARG A 231 20.21 18.42 10.65
N ASP A 232 21.48 18.06 10.87
CA ASP A 232 22.46 17.87 9.81
C ASP A 232 22.05 16.73 8.85
N ILE A 233 21.56 15.61 9.38
CA ILE A 233 21.05 14.50 8.56
C ILE A 233 19.82 14.94 7.77
N GLN A 234 18.85 15.61 8.42
CA GLN A 234 17.63 16.08 7.76
C GLN A 234 17.97 16.99 6.57
N ASN A 235 18.83 17.98 6.77
CA ASN A 235 19.25 18.92 5.72
C ASN A 235 19.97 18.19 4.56
N ALA A 236 20.87 17.26 4.88
CA ALA A 236 21.58 16.49 3.87
C ALA A 236 20.65 15.57 3.05
N VAL A 237 19.62 14.98 3.67
CA VAL A 237 18.63 14.17 2.95
C VAL A 237 17.73 15.05 2.08
N LEU A 238 17.31 16.23 2.55
CA LEU A 238 16.52 17.17 1.75
C LEU A 238 17.30 17.64 0.52
N GLU A 239 18.60 17.89 0.65
CA GLU A 239 19.49 18.21 -0.49
C GLU A 239 19.54 17.04 -1.50
N CYS A 240 19.66 15.79 -1.04
CA CYS A 240 19.62 14.62 -1.91
C CYS A 240 18.29 14.49 -2.66
N ILE A 241 17.16 14.78 -2.00
CA ILE A 241 15.82 14.76 -2.61
C ILE A 241 15.72 15.84 -3.68
N ALA A 242 16.14 17.08 -3.38
CA ALA A 242 16.09 18.20 -4.32
C ALA A 242 16.89 17.91 -5.61
N VAL A 243 18.10 17.38 -5.46
CA VAL A 243 18.94 16.99 -6.60
C VAL A 243 18.29 15.85 -7.40
N SER A 244 17.75 14.83 -6.71
CA SER A 244 17.10 13.68 -7.35
C SER A 244 15.84 14.07 -8.14
N ILE A 245 15.02 14.98 -7.60
CA ILE A 245 13.87 15.57 -8.32
C ILE A 245 14.36 16.37 -9.52
N GLY A 246 15.44 17.15 -9.38
CA GLY A 246 16.05 17.87 -10.50
C GLY A 246 16.51 16.96 -11.63
N GLU A 247 17.11 15.80 -11.31
CA GLU A 247 17.47 14.78 -12.30
C GLU A 247 16.22 14.13 -12.93
N LEU A 248 15.20 13.84 -12.12
CA LEU A 248 13.95 13.24 -12.59
C LEU A 248 13.22 14.16 -13.58
N LYS A 249 13.20 15.48 -13.30
CA LYS A 249 12.62 16.49 -14.19
C LYS A 249 13.36 16.58 -15.51
N LYS A 250 14.70 16.63 -15.47
CA LYS A 250 15.55 16.64 -16.67
C LYS A 250 15.36 15.38 -17.53
N GLY A 251 15.15 14.23 -16.90
CA GLY A 251 14.97 12.96 -17.59
C GLY A 251 13.64 12.78 -18.29
N ASN A 252 12.61 13.58 -18.00
CA ASN A 252 11.25 13.40 -18.52
C ASN A 252 10.57 14.72 -18.90
N PRO A 253 11.06 15.49 -19.90
CA PRO A 253 10.57 16.83 -20.25
C PRO A 253 9.10 16.93 -20.70
N GLY A 254 8.41 15.80 -20.92
CA GLY A 254 7.03 15.75 -21.43
C GLY A 254 5.94 15.60 -20.36
N LEU A 255 6.29 15.58 -19.07
CA LEU A 255 5.32 15.49 -17.97
C LEU A 255 5.03 16.87 -17.39
N ASP A 256 3.80 17.07 -16.93
CA ASP A 256 3.45 18.26 -16.14
C ASP A 256 4.15 18.17 -14.77
N MET A 257 5.15 19.02 -14.58
CA MET A 257 6.12 18.95 -13.49
C MET A 257 6.00 20.09 -12.48
N GLU A 258 4.93 20.88 -12.57
CA GLU A 258 4.66 21.98 -11.64
C GLU A 258 4.48 21.45 -10.21
N ASP A 259 3.86 20.28 -10.07
CA ASP A 259 3.59 19.64 -8.78
C ASP A 259 4.82 18.98 -8.12
N TRP A 260 5.95 18.83 -8.82
CA TRP A 260 7.15 18.19 -8.26
C TRP A 260 8.06 19.22 -7.60
N ASN A 261 7.77 19.62 -6.38
CA ASN A 261 8.62 20.49 -5.56
C ASN A 261 9.10 19.78 -4.29
N GLU A 262 10.01 20.40 -3.54
CA GLU A 262 10.53 19.83 -2.28
C GLU A 262 9.39 19.55 -1.29
N ASP A 263 8.42 20.46 -1.20
CA ASP A 263 7.23 20.38 -0.35
C ASP A 263 6.38 19.15 -0.69
N SER A 264 6.14 18.94 -1.99
CA SER A 264 5.38 17.80 -2.51
C SER A 264 6.05 16.47 -2.17
N ALA A 265 7.39 16.47 -2.19
CA ALA A 265 8.20 15.31 -1.91
C ALA A 265 8.25 14.93 -0.44
N LEU A 266 7.65 15.72 0.47
CA LEU A 266 7.48 15.36 1.88
C LEU A 266 6.17 14.62 2.16
N HIS A 267 5.19 14.62 1.23
CA HIS A 267 3.90 13.99 1.50
C HIS A 267 3.96 12.47 1.39
N LYS A 268 3.31 11.73 2.30
CA LYS A 268 3.20 10.25 2.25
C LYS A 268 2.81 9.72 0.86
N ASN A 269 1.91 10.39 0.15
CA ASN A 269 1.40 9.92 -1.16
C ASN A 269 2.21 10.38 -2.39
N PHE A 270 3.36 11.05 -2.23
CA PHE A 270 4.17 11.50 -3.38
C PHE A 270 4.57 10.35 -4.31
N ASP A 271 4.93 9.19 -3.75
CA ASP A 271 5.30 8.01 -4.55
C ASP A 271 4.12 7.54 -5.42
N GLY A 272 2.89 7.66 -4.90
CA GLY A 272 1.66 7.40 -5.63
C GLY A 272 1.42 8.41 -6.76
N ILE A 273 1.71 9.70 -6.52
CA ILE A 273 1.60 10.76 -7.54
C ILE A 273 2.62 10.52 -8.66
N VAL A 274 3.89 10.32 -8.30
CA VAL A 274 4.97 10.04 -9.25
C VAL A 274 4.69 8.76 -10.04
N ARG A 275 4.26 7.67 -9.37
CA ARG A 275 3.88 6.44 -10.06
C ARG A 275 2.65 6.63 -10.92
N ARG A 276 1.61 7.35 -10.50
CA ARG A 276 0.42 7.58 -11.33
C ARG A 276 0.76 8.33 -12.62
N GLN A 277 1.66 9.31 -12.55
CA GLN A 277 2.12 10.06 -13.72
C GLN A 277 3.12 9.28 -14.58
N LEU A 278 3.97 8.45 -13.97
CA LEU A 278 4.97 7.65 -14.70
C LEU A 278 4.44 6.29 -15.18
N ASN A 279 3.42 5.70 -14.57
CA ASN A 279 2.82 4.40 -14.91
C ASN A 279 2.47 4.30 -16.39
N PRO A 280 1.86 5.33 -17.02
CA PRO A 280 1.61 5.32 -18.46
C PRO A 280 2.90 5.08 -19.27
N VAL A 281 4.00 5.74 -18.91
CA VAL A 281 5.26 5.73 -19.67
C VAL A 281 6.29 4.78 -19.06
N TRP A 282 5.95 4.01 -18.02
CA TRP A 282 6.91 3.27 -17.19
C TRP A 282 7.79 2.32 -17.99
N HIS A 283 7.24 1.67 -19.01
CA HIS A 283 7.97 0.78 -19.91
C HIS A 283 9.00 1.53 -20.78
N ARG A 284 8.76 2.80 -21.12
CA ARG A 284 9.69 3.66 -21.90
C ARG A 284 10.68 4.42 -21.03
N THR A 285 10.44 4.53 -19.72
CA THR A 285 11.37 5.21 -18.81
C THR A 285 12.70 4.45 -18.71
N SER A 286 13.80 5.22 -18.68
CA SER A 286 15.15 4.66 -18.55
C SER A 286 15.31 3.91 -17.22
N PHE A 287 16.23 2.94 -17.18
CA PHE A 287 16.60 2.27 -15.92
C PHE A 287 17.02 3.28 -14.84
N ARG A 288 17.76 4.33 -15.22
CA ARG A 288 18.17 5.41 -14.32
C ARG A 288 16.97 6.15 -13.73
N THR A 289 15.96 6.48 -14.53
CA THR A 289 14.72 7.12 -14.06
C THR A 289 14.00 6.23 -13.04
N LYS A 290 13.86 4.93 -13.33
CA LYS A 290 13.25 3.96 -12.41
C LYS A 290 14.05 3.84 -11.10
N GLN A 291 15.38 3.89 -11.18
CA GLN A 291 16.25 3.87 -10.02
C GLN A 291 16.05 5.14 -9.17
N ILE A 292 16.02 6.34 -9.78
CA ILE A 292 15.78 7.59 -9.05
C ILE A 292 14.42 7.58 -8.33
N VAL A 293 13.37 7.03 -8.94
CA VAL A 293 12.06 6.90 -8.27
C VAL A 293 12.14 5.98 -7.05
N ARG A 294 12.90 4.88 -7.12
CA ARG A 294 13.17 4.01 -5.96
C ARG A 294 14.00 4.74 -4.91
N ASP A 295 15.02 5.48 -5.33
CA ASP A 295 15.89 6.25 -4.46
C ASP A 295 15.13 7.36 -3.73
N LEU A 296 14.19 8.04 -4.39
CA LEU A 296 13.31 9.04 -3.76
C LEU A 296 12.46 8.41 -2.66
N ALA A 297 11.88 7.24 -2.90
CA ALA A 297 11.13 6.49 -1.88
C ALA A 297 12.04 6.11 -0.70
N LEU A 298 13.28 5.69 -0.96
CA LEU A 298 14.27 5.40 0.08
C LEU A 298 14.65 6.65 0.89
N LEU A 299 14.98 7.77 0.23
CA LEU A 299 15.33 9.02 0.92
C LEU A 299 14.19 9.54 1.80
N ARG A 300 12.95 9.42 1.34
CA ARG A 300 11.75 9.73 2.14
C ARG A 300 11.58 8.81 3.35
N SER A 301 11.85 7.51 3.18
CA SER A 301 11.86 6.57 4.32
C SER A 301 12.95 6.91 5.34
N ILE A 302 14.12 7.38 4.88
CA ILE A 302 15.21 7.82 5.76
C ILE A 302 14.78 9.04 6.58
N LEU A 303 14.08 10.02 6.00
CA LEU A 303 13.53 11.17 6.75
C LEU A 303 12.54 10.74 7.83
N HIS A 304 11.65 9.78 7.53
CA HIS A 304 10.69 9.25 8.50
C HIS A 304 11.42 8.50 9.63
N TYR A 305 12.32 7.58 9.29
CA TYR A 305 13.03 6.76 10.26
C TYR A 305 14.04 7.55 11.11
N LEU A 306 14.52 8.71 10.66
CA LEU A 306 15.37 9.58 11.47
C LEU A 306 14.65 10.06 12.75
N LEU A 307 13.34 10.31 12.65
CA LEU A 307 12.52 10.81 13.75
C LEU A 307 11.87 9.67 14.55
N ALA A 308 11.61 8.52 13.91
CA ALA A 308 10.95 7.38 14.54
C ALA A 308 11.93 6.40 15.23
N PHE A 309 13.05 6.05 14.60
CA PHE A 309 13.95 5.03 15.11
C PHE A 309 15.01 5.58 16.08
N ASP A 310 15.44 4.71 17.00
CA ASP A 310 16.60 4.96 17.83
C ASP A 310 17.89 5.06 16.99
N ALA A 311 18.91 5.73 17.53
CA ALA A 311 20.16 5.98 16.80
C ALA A 311 20.84 4.68 16.30
N VAL A 312 20.76 3.58 17.06
CA VAL A 312 21.38 2.29 16.70
C VAL A 312 20.60 1.63 15.56
N SER A 313 19.28 1.53 15.68
CA SER A 313 18.40 0.96 14.67
C SER A 313 18.43 1.76 13.37
N PHE A 314 18.48 3.09 13.46
CA PHE A 314 18.65 3.97 12.30
C PHE A 314 19.99 3.73 11.59
N ASN A 315 21.10 3.62 12.33
CA ASN A 315 22.41 3.32 11.75
C ASN A 315 22.45 1.90 11.12
N ARG A 316 21.81 0.91 11.74
CA ARG A 316 21.62 -0.43 11.15
C ARG A 316 20.88 -0.35 9.82
N TYR A 317 19.78 0.41 9.77
CA TYR A 317 19.02 0.60 8.55
C TYR A 317 19.88 1.23 7.44
N LEU A 318 20.64 2.29 7.75
CA LEU A 318 21.52 2.92 6.77
C LEU A 318 22.61 1.97 6.23
N ASP A 319 23.23 1.16 7.08
CA ASP A 319 24.20 0.15 6.62
C ASP A 319 23.54 -0.89 5.68
N THR A 320 22.29 -1.30 5.96
CA THR A 320 21.56 -2.20 5.05
C THR A 320 21.23 -1.54 3.71
N VAL A 321 20.85 -0.26 3.71
CA VAL A 321 20.59 0.51 2.48
C VAL A 321 21.87 0.64 1.67
N LEU A 322 23.00 0.96 2.32
CA LEU A 322 24.30 1.07 1.64
C LEU A 322 24.70 -0.24 0.96
N ALA A 323 24.50 -1.38 1.64
CA ALA A 323 24.81 -2.69 1.08
C ALA A 323 23.88 -3.07 -0.08
N ALA A 324 22.58 -2.79 0.02
CA ALA A 324 21.61 -3.06 -1.03
C ALA A 324 21.84 -2.20 -2.29
N SER A 325 22.29 -0.96 -2.11
CA SER A 325 22.59 -0.02 -3.20
C SER A 325 24.00 -0.18 -3.78
N THR A 326 24.88 -0.93 -3.12
CA THR A 326 26.23 -1.21 -3.63
C THR A 326 26.17 -2.32 -4.68
N PRO A 327 26.60 -2.08 -5.93
CA PRO A 327 26.49 -3.08 -6.98
C PRO A 327 27.51 -4.22 -6.78
N PRO A 328 27.21 -5.41 -7.32
CA PRO A 328 28.16 -6.53 -7.31
C PRO A 328 29.50 -6.15 -7.96
N PRO A 329 30.64 -6.66 -7.45
CA PRO A 329 31.95 -6.41 -8.03
C PRO A 329 31.99 -6.89 -9.49
N GLY A 330 32.27 -5.97 -10.42
CA GLY A 330 32.26 -6.21 -11.87
C GLY A 330 31.12 -5.51 -12.63
N SER A 331 30.15 -4.89 -11.94
CA SER A 331 29.08 -4.11 -12.57
C SER A 331 29.52 -2.68 -12.93
N ASN A 332 28.98 -2.14 -14.03
CA ASN A 332 29.27 -0.78 -14.48
C ASN A 332 28.69 0.27 -13.51
N ARG A 333 29.40 1.40 -13.36
CA ARG A 333 29.00 2.57 -12.54
C ARG A 333 27.61 3.14 -12.88
N GLN A 334 27.06 2.79 -14.05
CA GLN A 334 25.73 3.24 -14.49
C GLN A 334 24.56 2.63 -13.70
N ASN A 335 24.79 1.54 -12.96
CA ASN A 335 23.75 0.88 -12.15
C ASN A 335 23.71 1.35 -10.68
N GLN A 336 24.52 2.33 -10.28
CA GLN A 336 24.55 2.85 -8.92
C GLN A 336 23.52 3.96 -8.73
N SER A 337 22.94 4.05 -7.53
CA SER A 337 22.06 5.13 -7.12
C SER A 337 22.82 6.47 -7.12
N PRO A 338 22.42 7.46 -7.93
CA PRO A 338 23.17 8.71 -8.11
C PRO A 338 23.40 9.50 -6.83
N TRP A 339 22.44 9.47 -5.89
CA TRP A 339 22.50 10.25 -4.66
C TRP A 339 23.66 9.85 -3.74
N LEU A 340 24.11 8.58 -3.78
CA LEU A 340 25.26 8.10 -2.98
C LEU A 340 26.58 8.79 -3.35
N PHE A 341 26.65 9.46 -4.51
CA PHE A 341 27.87 10.18 -4.91
C PHE A 341 27.91 11.63 -4.45
N LEU A 342 26.81 12.14 -3.88
CA LEU A 342 26.71 13.49 -3.36
C LEU A 342 27.47 13.61 -2.03
N ASP A 343 28.05 14.79 -1.78
CA ASP A 343 28.71 15.07 -0.51
C ASP A 343 27.72 15.01 0.67
N ALA A 344 26.47 15.38 0.43
CA ALA A 344 25.37 15.22 1.38
C ALA A 344 25.18 13.76 1.84
N ALA A 345 25.36 12.77 0.95
CA ALA A 345 25.29 11.36 1.35
C ALA A 345 26.40 10.98 2.35
N HIS A 346 27.60 11.54 2.18
CA HIS A 346 28.69 11.33 3.13
C HIS A 346 28.35 11.87 4.52
N THR A 347 27.74 13.05 4.59
CA THR A 347 27.26 13.63 5.85
C THR A 347 26.26 12.70 6.53
N ILE A 348 25.29 12.11 5.81
CA ILE A 348 24.29 11.19 6.38
C ILE A 348 24.95 9.97 7.07
N PHE A 349 25.87 9.29 6.38
CA PHE A 349 26.51 8.08 6.91
C PHE A 349 27.53 8.35 8.02
N ASP A 350 28.25 9.48 7.98
CA ASP A 350 29.24 9.82 9.00
C ASP A 350 28.56 10.33 10.27
N THR A 351 27.61 11.26 10.15
CA THR A 351 26.84 11.77 11.30
C THR A 351 26.07 10.66 11.99
N SER A 352 25.34 9.80 11.25
CA SER A 352 24.61 8.66 11.84
C SER A 352 25.50 7.71 12.65
N LYS A 353 26.74 7.46 12.22
CA LYS A 353 27.70 6.66 13.00
C LYS A 353 28.14 7.36 14.27
N ARG A 354 28.43 8.67 14.19
CA ARG A 354 28.80 9.49 15.36
C ARG A 354 27.71 9.53 16.43
N ARG A 355 26.43 9.41 16.05
CA ARG A 355 25.30 9.30 17.01
C ARG A 355 25.36 8.02 17.86
N VAL A 356 26.01 6.97 17.34
CA VAL A 356 26.09 5.66 17.99
C VAL A 356 27.42 5.49 18.73
N PHE A 357 28.53 5.75 18.05
CA PHE A 357 29.87 5.62 18.60
C PHE A 357 30.85 6.59 17.92
N THR A 358 31.88 7.01 18.66
CA THR A 358 32.91 7.94 18.18
C THR A 358 34.30 7.37 18.43
N GLY A 359 35.23 7.65 17.51
CA GLY A 359 36.64 7.25 17.62
C GLY A 359 37.44 7.73 16.42
N LYS A 360 38.64 8.32 16.67
CA LYS A 360 39.55 8.73 15.59
C LYS A 360 40.46 7.56 15.23
N MET A 361 40.53 7.21 13.94
CA MET A 361 41.64 6.42 13.43
C MET A 361 42.89 7.31 13.35
N ALA A 362 43.66 7.40 14.43
CA ALA A 362 45.03 7.85 14.31
C ALA A 362 45.88 6.70 13.73
N ASP A 363 46.01 6.66 12.40
CA ASP A 363 47.01 5.80 11.75
C ASP A 363 48.40 6.39 12.09
N GLY A 364 48.95 5.92 13.21
CA GLY A 364 50.32 6.15 13.64
C GLY A 364 50.53 7.38 14.52
N GLN A 365 50.46 7.21 15.84
CA GLN A 365 51.53 7.59 16.76
C GLN A 365 51.24 7.13 18.21
N SER A 366 52.25 6.44 18.77
CA SER A 366 52.60 6.38 20.18
C SER A 366 51.57 5.86 21.19
N LEU A 367 51.72 4.58 21.56
CA LEU A 367 51.35 4.06 22.87
C LEU A 367 51.94 4.95 23.97
N HIS A 368 51.14 5.81 24.60
CA HIS A 368 51.54 6.40 25.88
C HIS A 368 51.41 5.33 26.95
N ALA A 369 52.56 4.82 27.39
CA ALA A 369 52.70 3.94 28.53
C ALA A 369 52.39 4.71 29.83
N ALA A 370 51.13 4.71 30.25
CA ALA A 370 50.74 5.00 31.64
C ALA A 370 49.40 4.37 32.05
N HIS A 371 48.43 4.22 31.14
CA HIS A 371 47.20 3.45 31.36
C HIS A 371 46.84 2.72 30.06
N GLY A 372 46.93 1.39 30.05
CA GLY A 372 46.87 0.55 28.84
C GLY A 372 45.49 0.43 28.20
N ILE A 373 44.91 1.54 27.74
CA ILE A 373 43.67 1.56 26.95
C ILE A 373 44.04 2.17 25.59
N PRO A 374 43.93 1.44 24.46
CA PRO A 374 44.05 2.03 23.13
C PRO A 374 43.00 3.14 22.98
N ASP A 375 43.22 4.11 22.10
CA ASP A 375 42.21 5.11 21.71
C ASP A 375 40.99 4.37 21.12
N SER A 376 40.07 3.94 22.00
CA SER A 376 39.02 2.98 21.75
C SER A 376 37.76 3.70 21.29
N LEU A 377 36.97 3.05 20.44
CA LEU A 377 35.66 3.58 20.09
C LEU A 377 34.80 3.62 21.34
N HIS A 378 34.25 4.79 21.67
CA HIS A 378 33.35 4.97 22.80
C HIS A 378 31.90 5.01 22.31
N PRO A 379 30.97 4.34 23.01
CA PRO A 379 29.54 4.43 22.71
C PRO A 379 29.01 5.82 23.14
N VAL A 380 28.44 6.57 22.19
CA VAL A 380 27.76 7.85 22.46
C VAL A 380 26.30 7.61 22.81
N LEU A 381 25.63 6.75 22.03
CA LEU A 381 24.23 6.35 22.22
C LEU A 381 23.30 7.55 22.43
N GLU A 382 23.21 8.40 21.42
CA GLU A 382 22.30 9.56 21.42
C GLU A 382 20.84 9.11 21.63
N GLU A 383 20.20 9.65 22.67
CA GLU A 383 18.79 9.42 22.99
C GLU A 383 17.89 10.34 22.16
N LEU A 384 16.65 9.90 21.87
CA LEU A 384 15.68 10.75 21.19
C LEU A 384 15.15 11.82 22.17
N PRO A 385 15.15 13.11 21.80
CA PRO A 385 14.68 14.18 22.71
C PRO A 385 13.23 14.03 23.18
N LYS A 386 12.36 13.38 22.38
CA LYS A 386 10.97 13.09 22.76
C LYS A 386 10.87 12.14 23.96
N TRP A 387 11.85 11.27 24.21
CA TRP A 387 11.82 10.35 25.36
C TRP A 387 11.96 11.07 26.70
N ALA A 388 12.86 12.05 26.78
CA ALA A 388 13.01 12.88 27.96
C ALA A 388 11.69 13.62 28.26
N LEU A 389 11.09 14.26 27.25
CA LEU A 389 9.81 14.94 27.43
C LEU A 389 8.67 13.96 27.79
N LEU A 390 8.64 12.77 27.20
CA LEU A 390 7.63 11.76 27.55
C LEU A 390 7.71 11.38 29.03
N SER A 391 8.92 11.20 29.57
CA SER A 391 9.10 10.92 30.99
C SER A 391 8.66 12.08 31.88
N GLU A 392 8.93 13.33 31.49
CA GLU A 392 8.47 14.51 32.21
C GLU A 392 6.93 14.62 32.23
N ILE A 393 6.27 14.30 31.11
CA ILE A 393 4.80 14.28 31.02
C ILE A 393 4.23 13.19 31.92
N LEU A 394 4.82 11.99 31.93
CA LEU A 394 4.36 10.89 32.78
C LEU A 394 4.50 11.24 34.27
N ASP A 395 5.61 11.83 34.68
CA ASP A 395 5.82 12.32 36.05
C ASP A 395 4.82 13.43 36.42
N GLU A 396 4.49 14.32 35.48
CA GLU A 396 3.47 15.35 35.67
C GLU A 396 2.08 14.73 35.87
N ILE A 397 1.72 13.76 35.03
CA ILE A 397 0.44 13.05 35.11
C ILE A 397 0.33 12.28 36.42
N GLU A 398 1.37 11.56 36.83
CA GLU A 398 1.38 10.82 38.09
C GLU A 398 1.17 11.76 39.28
N ARG A 399 1.85 12.91 39.30
CA ARG A 399 1.64 13.94 40.33
C ARG A 399 0.21 14.49 40.29
N ASP A 400 -0.34 14.80 39.12
CA ASP A 400 -1.71 15.28 39.00
C ASP A 400 -2.73 14.22 39.47
N MET A 401 -2.51 12.94 39.14
CA MET A 401 -3.34 11.84 39.62
C MET A 401 -3.31 11.71 41.14
N TYR A 402 -2.13 11.88 41.76
CA TYR A 402 -1.96 11.81 43.20
C TYR A 402 -2.58 13.02 43.94
N PHE A 403 -2.34 14.24 43.44
CA PHE A 403 -2.79 15.47 44.11
C PHE A 403 -4.24 15.86 43.78
N ASN A 404 -4.74 15.51 42.59
CA ASN A 404 -6.09 15.82 42.11
C ASN A 404 -6.88 14.55 41.72
N PRO A 405 -7.16 13.64 42.68
CA PRO A 405 -8.06 12.53 42.43
C PRO A 405 -9.49 13.05 42.24
N SER A 406 -10.10 12.84 41.08
CA SER A 406 -11.46 13.26 40.77
C SER A 406 -12.45 12.10 40.92
N PRO A 407 -13.18 11.97 42.05
CA PRO A 407 -14.00 10.79 42.36
C PRO A 407 -15.37 10.73 41.64
N GLN A 408 -15.60 11.51 40.58
CA GLN A 408 -16.95 11.66 39.96
C GLN A 408 -16.97 11.61 38.42
N ASP A 409 -15.88 11.23 37.77
CA ASP A 409 -15.85 11.14 36.31
C ASP A 409 -16.11 9.69 35.84
N SER A 410 -16.75 9.51 34.68
CA SER A 410 -16.94 8.21 34.02
C SER A 410 -15.71 7.77 33.21
N SER A 411 -14.64 8.57 33.23
CA SER A 411 -13.34 8.25 32.66
C SER A 411 -12.55 7.27 33.53
N ASN A 412 -11.76 6.43 32.88
CA ASN A 412 -10.76 5.62 33.55
C ASN A 412 -9.50 6.47 33.71
N ASN A 413 -8.73 6.24 34.78
CA ASN A 413 -7.45 6.91 35.02
C ASN A 413 -6.33 6.42 34.07
N THR A 414 -6.66 5.67 33.00
CA THR A 414 -5.70 5.20 31.99
C THR A 414 -5.01 6.34 31.26
N ILE A 415 -3.73 6.13 30.95
CA ILE A 415 -2.93 6.97 30.06
C ILE A 415 -2.83 6.29 28.70
N LEU A 416 -3.32 6.94 27.65
CA LEU A 416 -3.25 6.45 26.27
C LEU A 416 -2.17 7.18 25.47
N ILE A 417 -1.10 6.48 25.09
CA ILE A 417 -0.04 6.99 24.23
C ILE A 417 -0.29 6.54 22.80
N MET A 418 -0.50 7.51 21.90
CA MET A 418 -0.75 7.28 20.49
C MET A 418 0.50 7.50 19.65
N CYS A 419 0.85 6.51 18.83
CA CYS A 419 2.09 6.45 18.04
C CYS A 419 1.84 6.33 16.54
N GLY A 420 2.81 6.69 15.70
CA GLY A 420 2.69 6.59 14.24
C GLY A 420 2.60 5.16 13.70
N ASP A 421 3.52 4.30 14.15
CA ASP A 421 3.70 2.94 13.63
C ASP A 421 3.86 1.92 14.77
N GLN A 422 3.62 0.63 14.49
CA GLN A 422 3.76 -0.47 15.46
C GLN A 422 5.21 -0.68 15.93
N SER A 423 6.20 -0.31 15.11
CA SER A 423 7.61 -0.31 15.50
C SER A 423 7.89 0.74 16.58
N THR A 424 7.35 1.94 16.41
CA THR A 424 7.47 3.04 17.39
C THR A 424 6.76 2.69 18.69
N SER A 425 5.58 2.07 18.65
CA SER A 425 4.88 1.63 19.86
C SER A 425 5.68 0.57 20.62
N SER A 426 6.28 -0.40 19.92
CA SER A 426 7.15 -1.42 20.52
C SER A 426 8.42 -0.81 21.14
N GLN A 427 9.00 0.18 20.46
CA GLN A 427 10.19 0.90 20.93
C GLN A 427 9.89 1.74 22.18
N ILE A 428 8.74 2.42 22.23
CA ILE A 428 8.29 3.17 23.41
C ILE A 428 8.01 2.22 24.57
N ARG A 429 7.38 1.07 24.31
CA ARG A 429 7.18 0.02 25.32
C ARG A 429 8.51 -0.45 25.91
N GLU A 430 9.51 -0.75 25.08
CA GLU A 430 10.84 -1.15 25.53
C GLU A 430 11.53 -0.04 26.35
N TYR A 431 11.37 1.23 25.93
CA TYR A 431 11.89 2.37 26.67
C TYR A 431 11.24 2.51 28.05
N LEU A 432 9.90 2.51 28.13
CA LEU A 432 9.17 2.65 29.40
C LEU A 432 9.47 1.51 30.39
N GLN A 433 9.73 0.31 29.90
CA GLN A 433 10.14 -0.83 30.74
C GLN A 433 11.57 -0.69 31.28
N SER A 434 12.46 -0.03 30.55
CA SER A 434 13.89 0.05 30.87
C SER A 434 14.36 1.40 31.41
N MET A 435 13.49 2.43 31.41
CA MET A 435 13.84 3.83 31.71
C MET A 435 14.52 4.04 33.07
N TRP A 436 14.20 3.22 34.07
CA TRP A 436 14.76 3.31 35.43
C TRP A 436 16.00 2.44 35.66
N THR A 437 16.51 1.77 34.62
CA THR A 437 17.61 0.81 34.72
C THR A 437 18.94 1.51 34.52
N MET A 438 19.71 1.67 35.59
CA MET A 438 21.04 2.29 35.53
C MET A 438 22.13 1.26 35.25
N PRO A 439 23.00 1.46 34.24
CA PRO A 439 24.19 0.64 34.06
C PRO A 439 25.22 0.94 35.17
N GLU A 440 25.76 -0.10 35.82
CA GLU A 440 26.65 0.02 36.98
C GLU A 440 27.90 0.90 36.77
N ASN A 441 28.37 1.05 35.51
CA ASN A 441 29.55 1.84 35.15
C ASN A 441 29.35 3.37 35.21
N ALA A 442 28.16 3.87 35.56
CA ALA A 442 27.90 5.31 35.74
C ALA A 442 28.25 5.84 37.15
N LYS A 443 28.74 4.98 38.05
CA LYS A 443 29.15 5.37 39.41
C LYS A 443 30.53 6.03 39.49
N ASP A 444 31.27 6.11 38.38
CA ASP A 444 32.65 6.61 38.33
C ASP A 444 32.80 8.05 37.79
N ASP A 445 31.70 8.78 37.53
CA ASP A 445 31.79 10.22 37.32
C ASP A 445 31.79 10.93 38.68
N ASP A 446 32.92 11.53 39.03
CA ASP A 446 33.18 12.41 40.19
C ASP A 446 32.29 13.69 40.16
N ASP A 447 30.95 13.55 40.10
CA ASP A 447 30.01 14.66 40.27
C ASP A 447 29.57 14.72 41.75
N PRO A 448 29.93 15.76 42.53
CA PRO A 448 29.68 15.84 43.97
C PRO A 448 28.20 15.87 44.38
N ASP A 449 27.28 16.02 43.43
CA ASP A 449 25.83 16.13 43.66
C ASP A 449 25.10 14.78 43.47
N SER A 450 25.57 13.75 44.19
CA SER A 450 25.02 12.37 44.21
C SER A 450 23.57 12.24 44.76
N TYR A 451 22.84 13.34 44.97
CA TYR A 451 21.40 13.33 45.33
C TYR A 451 20.47 13.48 44.11
N MET A 452 21.01 13.63 42.89
CA MET A 452 20.27 13.75 41.62
C MET A 452 20.23 12.44 40.79
N ALA A 453 20.39 11.27 41.44
CA ALA A 453 20.78 10.00 40.80
C ALA A 453 19.66 9.17 40.13
N GLU A 454 18.42 9.67 40.03
CA GLU A 454 17.30 8.92 39.44
C GLU A 454 16.67 9.72 38.30
N LYS A 455 17.43 9.99 37.23
CA LYS A 455 16.86 10.52 35.98
C LYS A 455 16.51 9.37 35.02
N PRO A 456 15.31 9.34 34.44
CA PRO A 456 14.96 8.32 33.45
C PRO A 456 15.92 8.37 32.25
N SER A 457 16.46 7.23 31.83
CA SER A 457 17.44 7.15 30.73
C SER A 457 17.23 5.92 29.85
N ALA A 458 17.42 6.09 28.53
CA ALA A 458 17.34 5.01 27.54
C ALA A 458 18.68 4.28 27.35
N LYS A 459 19.73 4.64 28.10
CA LYS A 459 21.09 4.10 27.92
C LYS A 459 21.16 2.57 27.97
N SER A 460 20.46 1.92 28.90
CA SER A 460 20.50 0.44 29.01
C SER A 460 19.91 -0.24 27.77
N MET A 461 18.73 0.20 27.32
CA MET A 461 18.11 -0.24 26.06
C MET A 461 19.04 -0.04 24.86
N LEU A 462 19.64 1.15 24.73
CA LEU A 462 20.55 1.46 23.62
C LEU A 462 21.84 0.63 23.66
N ARG A 463 22.39 0.33 24.85
CA ARG A 463 23.56 -0.57 25.00
C ARG A 463 23.22 -1.99 24.56
N LYS A 464 22.06 -2.52 24.97
CA LYS A 464 21.54 -3.82 24.52
C LYS A 464 21.40 -3.86 23.00
N LYS A 465 20.78 -2.83 22.40
CA LYS A 465 20.62 -2.71 20.94
C LYS A 465 21.96 -2.59 20.22
N LEU A 466 22.91 -1.81 20.75
CA LEU A 466 24.25 -1.67 20.16
C LEU A 466 25.00 -3.00 20.14
N ARG A 467 24.94 -3.77 21.23
CA ARG A 467 25.53 -5.12 21.27
C ARG A 467 24.95 -6.03 20.19
N ASN A 468 23.62 -6.04 20.05
CA ASN A 468 22.93 -6.83 19.02
C ASN A 468 23.31 -6.36 17.61
N TYR A 469 23.43 -5.05 17.39
CA TYR A 469 23.90 -4.48 16.13
C TYR A 469 25.33 -4.87 15.81
N LEU A 470 26.25 -4.88 16.77
CA LEU A 470 27.65 -5.26 16.55
C LEU A 470 27.78 -6.75 16.20
N LEU A 471 27.00 -7.62 16.86
CA LEU A 471 26.90 -9.04 16.52
C LEU A 471 26.38 -9.21 15.09
N TRP A 472 25.25 -8.56 14.79
CA TRP A 472 24.67 -8.54 13.45
C TRP A 472 25.66 -8.02 12.41
N LYS A 473 26.39 -6.93 12.67
CA LYS A 473 27.35 -6.33 11.74
C LYS A 473 28.52 -7.27 11.45
N ARG A 474 29.03 -7.97 12.47
CA ARG A 474 30.07 -8.99 12.29
C ARG A 474 29.58 -10.09 11.36
N ASP A 475 28.37 -10.59 11.59
CA ASP A 475 27.80 -11.68 10.80
C ASP A 475 27.41 -11.21 9.39
N PHE A 476 26.95 -9.96 9.26
CA PHE A 476 26.66 -9.30 7.99
C PHE A 476 27.89 -9.10 7.12
N ASN A 477 29.02 -8.69 7.69
CA ASN A 477 30.28 -8.55 6.96
C ASN A 477 30.74 -9.90 6.40
N LYS A 478 30.63 -10.98 7.20
CA LYS A 478 30.91 -12.35 6.74
C LYS A 478 29.97 -12.77 5.61
N PHE A 479 28.67 -12.51 5.75
CA PHE A 479 27.67 -12.80 4.73
C PHE A 479 27.96 -12.08 3.41
N SER A 480 28.23 -10.76 3.47
CA SER A 480 28.53 -9.97 2.28
C SER A 480 29.77 -10.53 1.55
N ALA A 481 30.82 -10.89 2.30
CA ALA A 481 32.04 -11.45 1.72
C ALA A 481 31.80 -12.80 1.03
N SER A 482 31.00 -13.71 1.60
CA SER A 482 30.67 -15.00 0.97
C SER A 482 29.79 -14.81 -0.27
N LEU A 483 28.74 -13.99 -0.19
CA LEU A 483 27.83 -13.71 -1.30
C LEU A 483 28.55 -13.10 -2.53
N PHE A 484 29.52 -12.22 -2.29
CA PHE A 484 30.33 -11.64 -3.37
C PHE A 484 31.32 -12.63 -3.98
N GLN A 485 31.92 -13.52 -3.18
CA GLN A 485 32.79 -14.58 -3.70
C GLN A 485 32.00 -15.58 -4.56
N GLU A 486 30.79 -15.93 -4.16
CA GLU A 486 29.94 -16.86 -4.89
C GLU A 486 29.45 -16.29 -6.23
N ASN A 487 29.01 -15.03 -6.26
CA ASN A 487 28.67 -14.33 -7.51
C ASN A 487 29.86 -14.29 -8.48
N GLN A 488 31.08 -14.08 -7.96
CA GLN A 488 32.29 -14.07 -8.78
C GLN A 488 32.66 -15.47 -9.31
N LYS A 489 32.46 -16.52 -8.51
CA LYS A 489 32.60 -17.93 -8.94
C LYS A 489 31.56 -18.31 -10.00
N ALA A 490 30.31 -17.87 -9.86
CA ALA A 490 29.25 -18.13 -10.83
C ALA A 490 29.53 -17.43 -12.18
N ILE A 491 29.99 -16.19 -12.16
CA ILE A 491 30.37 -15.43 -13.38
C ILE A 491 31.56 -16.11 -14.09
N ASN A 492 32.56 -16.56 -13.34
CA ASN A 492 33.72 -17.27 -13.91
C ASN A 492 33.37 -18.69 -14.38
N GLY A 493 32.42 -19.37 -13.73
CA GLY A 493 31.94 -20.69 -14.15
C GLY A 493 31.20 -20.68 -15.49
N VAL A 494 30.56 -19.55 -15.85
CA VAL A 494 29.91 -19.38 -17.16
C VAL A 494 30.94 -19.21 -18.29
N THR A 495 32.14 -18.70 -18.00
CA THR A 495 33.21 -18.59 -19.00
C THR A 495 33.89 -19.93 -19.33
N ASP A 496 33.89 -20.90 -18.41
CA ASP A 496 34.56 -22.20 -18.60
C ASP A 496 33.79 -23.19 -19.50
N TYR A 497 32.48 -23.01 -19.69
CA TYR A 497 31.70 -23.89 -20.60
C TYR A 497 31.91 -23.61 -22.10
N ARG A 498 32.66 -22.56 -22.47
CA ARG A 498 32.94 -22.22 -23.89
C ARG A 498 34.27 -22.73 -24.43
N SER A 499 35.05 -23.48 -23.65
CA SER A 499 36.35 -24.01 -24.11
C SER A 499 36.36 -25.52 -24.18
N ARG A 500 35.95 -26.06 -25.35
CA ARG A 500 36.25 -27.45 -25.74
C ARG A 500 37.75 -27.59 -26.05
N PRO A 501 38.38 -28.75 -25.75
CA PRO A 501 39.81 -28.95 -25.96
C PRO A 501 40.10 -29.34 -27.42
N GLY A 502 40.75 -28.45 -28.15
CA GLY A 502 41.22 -28.70 -29.51
C GLY A 502 42.27 -27.68 -29.93
N GLU A 503 43.38 -28.21 -30.46
CA GLU A 503 44.50 -27.50 -31.12
C GLU A 503 45.58 -26.81 -30.28
N LYS A 504 46.74 -27.45 -30.32
CA LYS A 504 48.06 -26.92 -29.99
C LYS A 504 48.43 -25.81 -30.99
N GLY A 505 48.52 -24.57 -30.52
CA GLY A 505 49.12 -23.45 -31.23
C GLY A 505 50.12 -22.72 -30.33
N ARG A 506 51.40 -22.75 -30.72
CA ARG A 506 52.52 -22.06 -30.06
C ARG A 506 52.39 -20.54 -30.17
N GLY A 507 52.72 -19.85 -29.08
CA GLY A 507 53.41 -18.55 -29.14
C GLY A 507 52.64 -17.37 -28.54
N GLY A 508 53.20 -16.76 -27.49
CA GLY A 508 52.73 -15.47 -26.97
C GLY A 508 53.04 -15.27 -25.49
N GLY A 509 54.33 -15.27 -25.12
CA GLY A 509 54.74 -14.92 -23.77
C GLY A 509 54.32 -13.49 -23.40
N ALA A 510 53.70 -13.33 -22.23
CA ALA A 510 53.38 -12.04 -21.67
C ALA A 510 54.68 -11.26 -21.36
N PRO A 511 54.81 -9.98 -21.74
CA PRO A 511 56.00 -9.22 -21.42
C PRO A 511 56.03 -8.85 -19.93
N ALA A 512 56.98 -9.43 -19.21
CA ALA A 512 57.40 -9.03 -17.89
C ALA A 512 58.18 -7.70 -17.97
N ASN A 513 57.48 -6.56 -17.94
CA ASN A 513 58.06 -5.29 -17.48
C ASN A 513 57.03 -4.16 -17.42
N LYS A 514 56.51 -3.90 -16.22
CA LYS A 514 56.19 -2.54 -15.76
C LYS A 514 56.57 -2.41 -14.28
N ARG A 515 57.85 -2.10 -14.04
CA ARG A 515 58.30 -1.50 -12.76
C ARG A 515 57.58 -0.16 -12.59
N ARG A 516 56.55 -0.15 -11.74
CA ARG A 516 55.89 1.09 -11.31
C ARG A 516 56.85 1.83 -10.38
N ARG A 517 57.31 3.00 -10.84
CA ARG A 517 58.09 3.97 -10.07
C ARG A 517 57.28 4.38 -8.84
N ILE A 518 57.75 4.03 -7.64
CA ILE A 518 57.29 4.63 -6.38
C ILE A 518 58.09 5.92 -6.24
N ARG A 519 57.40 7.06 -6.33
CA ARG A 519 57.97 8.38 -6.07
C ARG A 519 57.29 8.91 -4.81
N GLY A 520 58.09 9.06 -3.76
CA GLY A 520 57.96 10.04 -2.67
C GLY A 520 56.60 10.16 -2.00
N GLY A 521 56.49 9.62 -0.78
CA GLY A 521 55.48 10.05 0.17
C GLY A 521 55.66 11.52 0.53
N SER A 522 54.63 12.31 0.25
CA SER A 522 54.39 13.61 0.86
C SER A 522 53.09 13.48 1.66
N ALA A 523 53.16 13.75 2.96
CA ALA A 523 52.01 13.83 3.83
C ALA A 523 50.99 14.83 3.24
N VAL A 524 49.86 14.31 2.79
CA VAL A 524 48.68 15.10 2.42
C VAL A 524 47.52 14.53 3.22
N ALA A 525 46.79 15.46 3.84
CA ALA A 525 45.77 15.24 4.85
C ALA A 525 44.75 14.13 4.52
N SER A 526 44.31 13.48 5.59
CA SER A 526 43.25 12.48 5.65
C SER A 526 41.95 12.99 5.04
N ALA A 527 41.68 12.58 3.80
CA ALA A 527 40.36 12.61 3.18
C ALA A 527 39.88 11.16 2.95
N PRO A 528 38.56 10.87 3.05
CA PRO A 528 38.04 9.53 2.85
C PRO A 528 38.32 9.05 1.42
N THR A 529 38.91 7.87 1.29
CA THR A 529 39.29 7.30 -0.02
C THR A 529 38.08 6.62 -0.66
N ARG A 530 37.64 7.14 -1.82
CA ARG A 530 36.73 6.41 -2.72
C ARG A 530 37.43 5.13 -3.19
N THR A 531 36.71 4.01 -3.18
CA THR A 531 37.21 2.78 -3.82
C THR A 531 37.47 3.01 -5.32
N PRO A 532 38.31 2.20 -6.00
CA PRO A 532 38.49 2.29 -7.45
C PRO A 532 37.19 2.11 -8.26
N THR A 533 36.12 1.58 -7.64
CA THR A 533 34.77 1.47 -8.19
C THR A 533 33.86 2.66 -7.87
N GLY A 534 34.33 3.64 -7.09
CA GLY A 534 33.59 4.84 -6.68
C GLY A 534 32.71 4.67 -5.44
N ALA A 535 32.62 3.46 -4.88
CA ALA A 535 31.85 3.17 -3.66
C ALA A 535 32.51 3.80 -2.42
N ILE A 536 31.65 4.24 -1.50
CA ILE A 536 32.00 4.83 -0.20
C ILE A 536 32.66 3.75 0.66
N ARG A 537 33.94 3.93 1.02
CA ARG A 537 34.54 3.22 2.15
C ARG A 537 34.40 4.13 3.37
N VAL A 538 33.53 3.76 4.30
CA VAL A 538 33.43 4.49 5.56
C VAL A 538 34.64 4.10 6.43
N PRO A 539 35.48 5.05 6.86
CA PRO A 539 36.60 4.76 7.75
C PRO A 539 36.04 4.40 9.14
N GLY A 540 36.06 3.12 9.52
CA GLY A 540 35.55 2.65 10.82
C GLY A 540 35.80 1.17 11.14
N ASP A 541 35.94 0.33 10.11
CA ASP A 541 35.70 -1.11 10.25
C ASP A 541 36.99 -1.97 10.36
N LYS A 542 37.84 -1.78 11.38
CA LYS A 542 38.84 -2.81 11.73
C LYS A 542 38.27 -3.70 12.86
N GLU A 543 38.25 -5.01 12.65
CA GLU A 543 37.67 -6.01 13.58
C GLU A 543 38.17 -5.88 15.03
N ALA A 544 39.44 -5.50 15.21
CA ALA A 544 40.04 -5.30 16.52
C ALA A 544 39.33 -4.23 17.37
N HIS A 545 38.79 -3.19 16.74
CA HIS A 545 38.08 -2.13 17.44
C HIS A 545 36.64 -2.51 17.81
N LEU A 546 35.96 -3.30 16.97
CA LEU A 546 34.64 -3.85 17.28
C LEU A 546 34.70 -4.81 18.47
N ALA A 547 35.79 -5.57 18.60
CA ALA A 547 36.02 -6.45 19.74
C ALA A 547 36.20 -5.67 21.06
N SER A 548 36.89 -4.52 21.02
CA SER A 548 37.02 -3.62 22.18
C SER A 548 35.66 -3.07 22.61
N LEU A 549 34.85 -2.58 21.67
CA LEU A 549 33.52 -2.03 21.95
C LEU A 549 32.55 -3.11 22.48
N MET A 550 32.66 -4.36 22.03
CA MET A 550 31.90 -5.47 22.58
C MET A 550 32.27 -5.80 24.03
N ALA A 551 33.54 -5.63 24.42
CA ALA A 551 33.99 -5.83 25.79
C ALA A 551 33.41 -4.76 26.73
N ASP A 552 33.35 -3.51 26.28
CA ASP A 552 32.77 -2.39 27.04
C ASP A 552 31.23 -2.47 27.19
N LEU A 553 30.56 -3.33 26.40
CA LEU A 553 29.10 -3.52 26.34
C LEU A 553 28.65 -4.87 26.95
N ALA A 554 29.44 -5.48 27.83
CA ALA A 554 29.03 -6.69 28.54
C ALA A 554 27.74 -6.45 29.35
N PRO A 555 26.77 -7.40 29.36
CA PRO A 555 25.52 -7.24 30.09
C PRO A 555 25.77 -7.12 31.59
N THR A 556 25.11 -6.16 32.24
CA THR A 556 25.14 -5.99 33.71
C THR A 556 24.18 -6.96 34.41
N GLU A 557 24.38 -7.22 35.70
CA GLU A 557 23.49 -8.12 36.47
C GLU A 557 22.03 -7.64 36.47
N ALA A 558 21.80 -6.33 36.50
CA ALA A 558 20.47 -5.72 36.38
C ALA A 558 19.82 -5.95 35.00
N GLU A 559 20.59 -5.89 33.91
CA GLU A 559 20.11 -6.18 32.55
C GLU A 559 19.79 -7.67 32.33
N VAL A 560 20.47 -8.56 33.07
CA VAL A 560 20.19 -10.00 33.06
C VAL A 560 18.96 -10.33 33.92
N ALA A 561 18.68 -9.59 34.98
CA ALA A 561 17.47 -9.77 35.79
C ALA A 561 16.18 -9.37 35.05
N GLN A 562 16.26 -8.39 34.14
CA GLN A 562 15.15 -7.98 33.27
C GLN A 562 14.85 -8.94 32.11
N LYS A 563 15.58 -10.07 31.98
CA LYS A 563 15.32 -11.08 30.93
C LYS A 563 14.00 -11.85 31.06
N ALA A 564 13.08 -11.41 31.92
CA ALA A 564 11.68 -11.74 31.78
C ALA A 564 11.12 -10.91 30.61
N GLU A 565 11.40 -11.35 29.36
CA GLU A 565 10.52 -11.00 28.23
C GLU A 565 9.13 -11.58 28.56
N ILE A 566 8.32 -10.82 29.28
CA ILE A 566 6.89 -11.10 29.43
C ILE A 566 6.18 -10.11 28.51
N GLY A 567 5.54 -10.66 27.48
CA GLY A 567 4.53 -9.95 26.69
C GLY A 567 5.01 -9.23 25.44
N ALA A 568 5.91 -9.82 24.64
CA ALA A 568 5.51 -9.94 23.25
C ALA A 568 4.40 -10.99 23.29
N ASP A 569 3.14 -10.54 23.38
CA ASP A 569 2.02 -11.42 23.10
C ASP A 569 2.27 -11.91 21.68
N PRO A 570 2.69 -13.17 21.48
CA PRO A 570 2.63 -13.73 20.15
C PRO A 570 1.14 -13.77 19.89
N LEU A 571 0.65 -12.94 18.97
CA LEU A 571 -0.73 -13.00 18.48
C LEU A 571 -1.15 -14.40 18.00
N ASP A 572 -0.21 -15.35 17.99
CA ASP A 572 -0.38 -16.77 17.74
C ASP A 572 -1.09 -17.55 18.88
N ASP A 573 -1.09 -17.08 20.15
CA ASP A 573 -1.67 -17.80 21.32
C ASP A 573 -2.66 -16.94 22.17
N MET A 574 -3.51 -16.14 21.51
CA MET A 574 -4.54 -15.31 22.17
C MET A 574 -5.60 -16.08 22.98
N ASP A 575 -5.71 -17.40 22.81
CA ASP A 575 -6.78 -18.21 23.42
C ASP A 575 -6.44 -18.73 24.83
N ASP A 576 -5.17 -18.70 25.25
CA ASP A 576 -4.71 -19.41 26.47
C ASP A 576 -4.40 -18.51 27.67
N TYR A 577 -4.21 -17.19 27.50
CA TYR A 577 -3.87 -16.27 28.60
C TYR A 577 -4.75 -15.02 28.62
N PHE A 578 -5.74 -15.00 29.51
CA PHE A 578 -6.56 -13.81 29.81
C PHE A 578 -6.20 -13.27 31.19
N GLU A 579 -5.67 -12.05 31.24
CA GLU A 579 -5.45 -11.31 32.48
C GLU A 579 -6.31 -10.05 32.50
N LEU A 580 -7.08 -9.85 33.57
CA LEU A 580 -7.91 -8.67 33.74
C LEU A 580 -7.06 -7.56 34.36
N TYR A 581 -6.72 -6.54 33.57
CA TYR A 581 -6.03 -5.36 34.07
C TYR A 581 -7.02 -4.37 34.69
N ASP A 582 -6.65 -3.75 35.81
CA ASP A 582 -7.38 -2.62 36.35
C ASP A 582 -7.16 -1.39 35.45
N MET A 583 -8.24 -0.85 34.89
CA MET A 583 -8.21 0.32 34.01
C MET A 583 -7.85 1.61 34.78
N HIS A 584 -7.73 1.59 36.10
CA HIS A 584 -7.34 2.78 36.86
C HIS A 584 -5.82 3.03 36.87
N ASP A 585 -5.00 1.98 36.67
CA ASP A 585 -3.54 2.05 36.75
C ASP A 585 -2.87 1.47 35.48
N LEU A 586 -3.43 1.80 34.31
CA LEU A 586 -2.96 1.27 33.02
C LEU A 586 -2.36 2.35 32.11
N LEU A 587 -1.16 2.06 31.61
CA LEU A 587 -0.54 2.78 30.50
C LEU A 587 -0.68 1.94 29.22
N VAL A 588 -1.40 2.48 28.24
CA VAL A 588 -1.66 1.83 26.95
C VAL A 588 -0.88 2.54 25.86
N VAL A 589 -0.06 1.81 25.11
CA VAL A 589 0.63 2.33 23.91
C VAL A 589 -0.01 1.71 22.67
N HIS A 590 -0.60 2.54 21.82
CA HIS A 590 -1.34 2.11 20.64
C HIS A 590 -0.88 2.88 19.38
N PRO A 591 -0.66 2.22 18.23
CA PRO A 591 -0.42 2.93 16.96
C PRO A 591 -1.72 3.54 16.41
N TYR A 592 -1.66 4.59 15.61
CA TYR A 592 -2.86 5.10 14.92
C TYR A 592 -3.40 4.05 13.94
N ASP A 593 -4.68 3.69 14.07
CA ASP A 593 -5.36 2.71 13.20
C ASP A 593 -6.56 3.31 12.45
N GLY A 594 -6.51 4.62 12.18
CA GLY A 594 -7.56 5.28 11.41
C GLY A 594 -8.89 5.21 12.15
N ASP A 595 -9.99 4.87 11.46
CA ASP A 595 -11.32 5.00 12.07
C ASP A 595 -11.56 4.06 13.27
N MET A 596 -10.75 3.00 13.43
CA MET A 596 -10.79 2.10 14.58
C MET A 596 -10.34 2.76 15.89
N ASP A 597 -9.59 3.86 15.82
CA ASP A 597 -9.17 4.63 17.00
C ASP A 597 -10.38 5.07 17.86
N GLU A 598 -11.56 5.19 17.25
CA GLU A 598 -12.79 5.54 17.95
C GLU A 598 -13.28 4.43 18.90
N HIS A 599 -13.06 3.15 18.57
CA HIS A 599 -13.35 2.03 19.47
C HIS A 599 -12.39 2.04 20.66
N VAL A 600 -11.10 2.25 20.41
CA VAL A 600 -10.09 2.35 21.49
C VAL A 600 -10.46 3.45 22.49
N LEU A 601 -10.89 4.62 22.01
CA LEU A 601 -11.34 5.71 22.88
C LEU A 601 -12.63 5.36 23.66
N ALA A 602 -13.55 4.60 23.05
CA ALA A 602 -14.80 4.19 23.69
C ALA A 602 -14.60 3.09 24.74
N GLU A 603 -13.67 2.17 24.51
CA GLU A 603 -13.32 1.05 25.40
C GLU A 603 -12.42 1.50 26.56
N VAL A 604 -11.28 2.11 26.25
CA VAL A 604 -10.25 2.49 27.24
C VAL A 604 -10.71 3.64 28.12
N LYS A 605 -11.54 4.55 27.56
CA LYS A 605 -12.02 5.77 28.23
C LYS A 605 -10.94 6.60 28.92
N PRO A 606 -9.88 7.01 28.21
CA PRO A 606 -8.72 7.62 28.83
C PRO A 606 -8.98 9.04 29.36
N ARG A 607 -8.45 9.31 30.57
CA ARG A 607 -8.36 10.67 31.14
C ARG A 607 -7.19 11.45 30.54
N TYR A 608 -6.07 10.80 30.26
CA TYR A 608 -4.89 11.43 29.65
C TYR A 608 -4.57 10.79 28.32
N ILE A 609 -4.40 11.61 27.29
CA ILE A 609 -4.00 11.18 25.95
C ILE A 609 -2.70 11.89 25.58
N ILE A 610 -1.67 11.12 25.24
CA ILE A 610 -0.38 11.64 24.77
C ILE A 610 -0.24 11.29 23.29
N MET A 611 -0.24 12.31 22.44
CA MET A 611 0.02 12.17 21.02
C MET A 611 1.53 12.31 20.77
N TYR A 612 2.21 11.18 20.58
CA TYR A 612 3.66 11.14 20.37
C TYR A 612 4.07 11.69 19.00
N GLU A 613 3.22 11.46 17.99
CA GLU A 613 3.32 12.02 16.63
C GLU A 613 2.03 12.77 16.29
N PRO A 614 2.10 13.87 15.52
CA PRO A 614 0.94 14.66 15.18
C PRO A 614 0.10 14.00 14.09
N ASP A 615 -1.19 13.82 14.37
CA ASP A 615 -2.18 13.41 13.37
C ASP A 615 -3.45 14.26 13.43
N ALA A 616 -3.77 14.94 12.33
CA ALA A 616 -4.91 15.86 12.26
C ALA A 616 -6.27 15.14 12.37
N ALA A 617 -6.37 13.90 11.88
CA ALA A 617 -7.60 13.14 11.94
C ALA A 617 -7.89 12.71 13.39
N PHE A 618 -6.89 12.20 14.09
CA PHE A 618 -7.04 11.79 15.49
C PHE A 618 -7.34 12.98 16.42
N ILE A 619 -6.72 14.16 16.23
CA ILE A 619 -7.06 15.37 17.00
C ILE A 619 -8.58 15.63 16.94
N ARG A 620 -9.16 15.58 15.73
CA ARG A 620 -10.60 15.79 15.53
C ARG A 620 -11.44 14.68 16.15
N ARG A 621 -10.98 13.43 16.12
CA ARG A 621 -11.67 12.32 16.81
C ARG A 621 -11.70 12.55 18.32
N VAL A 622 -10.61 13.04 18.91
CA VAL A 622 -10.57 13.39 20.34
C VAL A 622 -11.52 14.55 20.66
N GLU A 623 -11.59 15.57 19.79
CA GLU A 623 -12.58 16.65 19.92
C GLU A 623 -14.02 16.10 19.91
N VAL A 624 -14.34 15.22 18.96
CA VAL A 624 -15.66 14.55 18.84
C VAL A 624 -15.95 13.68 20.06
N TYR A 625 -14.98 12.88 20.50
CA TYR A 625 -15.08 12.02 21.67
C TYR A 625 -15.39 12.81 22.94
N ARG A 626 -14.68 13.92 23.16
CA ARG A 626 -14.90 14.80 24.30
C ARG A 626 -16.23 15.54 24.23
N SER A 627 -16.62 15.98 23.04
CA SER A 627 -17.87 16.75 22.86
C SER A 627 -19.11 15.85 23.00
N SER A 628 -18.96 14.56 22.68
CA SER A 628 -19.99 13.54 22.86
C SER A 628 -20.16 13.10 24.33
N HIS A 629 -19.11 13.21 25.15
CA HIS A 629 -19.11 12.84 26.56
C HIS A 629 -18.85 14.05 27.46
N GLY A 630 -19.91 14.77 27.82
CA GLY A 630 -19.79 16.01 28.62
C GLY A 630 -19.41 15.81 30.09
N ASP A 631 -19.53 14.58 30.59
CA ASP A 631 -19.12 14.15 31.92
C ASP A 631 -17.60 13.92 32.02
N ARG A 632 -16.93 13.62 30.89
CA ARG A 632 -15.50 13.26 30.84
C ARG A 632 -14.55 14.45 30.78
N SER A 633 -13.53 14.39 31.63
CA SER A 633 -12.37 15.28 31.64
C SER A 633 -11.19 14.60 30.97
N VAL A 634 -10.91 15.01 29.72
CA VAL A 634 -9.78 14.50 28.94
C VAL A 634 -8.74 15.59 28.78
N ARG A 635 -7.50 15.32 29.18
CA ARG A 635 -6.33 16.18 28.92
C ARG A 635 -5.50 15.59 27.80
N VAL A 636 -5.08 16.43 26.85
CA VAL A 636 -4.37 15.99 25.65
C VAL A 636 -3.01 16.67 25.60
N TYR A 637 -1.95 15.87 25.57
CA TYR A 637 -0.58 16.32 25.35
C TYR A 637 -0.22 16.06 23.88
N PHE A 638 0.28 17.08 23.20
CA PHE A 638 0.60 17.04 21.79
C PHE A 638 2.09 17.34 21.60
N MET A 639 2.87 16.35 21.16
CA MET A 639 4.32 16.46 20.97
C MET A 639 4.66 16.54 19.48
N TYR A 640 5.56 17.45 19.11
CA TYR A 640 6.11 17.51 17.75
C TYR A 640 7.54 18.03 17.76
N TYR A 641 8.35 17.64 16.77
CA TYR A 641 9.67 18.23 16.59
C TYR A 641 9.59 19.61 15.91
N GLY A 642 10.04 20.66 16.57
CA GLY A 642 10.10 22.02 16.01
C GLY A 642 11.12 22.13 14.87
N GLY A 643 10.74 22.81 13.78
CA GLY A 643 11.59 23.00 12.59
C GLY A 643 11.93 21.70 11.85
N SER A 644 11.14 20.65 12.06
CA SER A 644 11.34 19.33 11.47
C SER A 644 10.46 19.07 10.25
N VAL A 645 10.76 17.97 9.54
CA VAL A 645 9.90 17.46 8.46
C VAL A 645 8.53 17.00 8.99
N GLU A 646 8.43 16.53 10.24
CA GLU A 646 7.18 16.11 10.87
C GLU A 646 6.20 17.30 11.00
N GLU A 647 6.65 18.41 11.58
CA GLU A 647 5.85 19.63 11.73
C GLU A 647 5.40 20.16 10.36
N ARG A 648 6.34 20.30 9.42
CA ARG A 648 6.04 20.78 8.07
C ARG A 648 4.99 19.91 7.39
N ARG A 649 5.13 18.58 7.49
CA ARG A 649 4.19 17.64 6.89
C ARG A 649 2.79 17.73 7.51
N TYR A 650 2.70 17.93 8.83
CA TYR A 650 1.43 18.17 9.52
C TYR A 650 0.77 19.47 9.04
N LEU A 651 1.51 20.58 9.03
CA LEU A 651 1.00 21.88 8.58
C LEU A 651 0.55 21.86 7.12
N ASP A 652 1.31 21.20 6.24
CA ASP A 652 0.97 21.11 4.82
C ASP A 652 -0.25 20.21 4.57
N ALA A 653 -0.44 19.14 5.35
CA ALA A 653 -1.65 18.32 5.29
C ALA A 653 -2.90 19.13 5.65
N VAL A 654 -2.85 19.88 6.77
CA VAL A 654 -3.95 20.76 7.21
C VAL A 654 -4.23 21.87 6.19
N ARG A 655 -3.19 22.50 5.64
CA ARG A 655 -3.33 23.52 4.59
C ARG A 655 -3.98 22.95 3.33
N ARG A 656 -3.51 21.80 2.85
CA ARG A 656 -4.06 21.14 1.66
C ARG A 656 -5.54 20.82 1.82
N GLU A 657 -5.92 20.26 2.96
CA GLU A 657 -7.33 19.94 3.23
C GLU A 657 -8.20 21.19 3.25
N LYS A 658 -7.72 22.26 3.91
CA LYS A 658 -8.40 23.57 3.92
C LYS A 658 -8.56 24.13 2.51
N ASP A 659 -7.50 24.09 1.71
CA ASP A 659 -7.53 24.55 0.32
C ASP A 659 -8.47 23.70 -0.53
N ALA A 660 -8.51 22.38 -0.29
CA ALA A 660 -9.38 21.46 -0.98
C ALA A 660 -10.86 21.79 -0.72
N PHE A 661 -11.26 21.91 0.54
CA PHE A 661 -12.63 22.32 0.88
C PHE A 661 -12.97 23.72 0.36
N THR A 662 -12.02 24.66 0.39
CA THR A 662 -12.24 26.01 -0.14
C THR A 662 -12.51 25.97 -1.65
N LYS A 663 -11.78 25.15 -2.40
CA LYS A 663 -12.01 24.93 -3.83
C LYS A 663 -13.37 24.29 -4.09
N LEU A 664 -13.73 23.24 -3.34
CA LEU A 664 -15.03 22.56 -3.46
C LEU A 664 -16.21 23.50 -3.16
N ILE A 665 -16.09 24.36 -2.14
CA ILE A 665 -17.12 25.35 -1.80
C ILE A 665 -17.26 26.40 -2.91
N ARG A 666 -16.14 26.85 -3.51
CA ARG A 666 -16.17 27.78 -4.65
C ARG A 666 -16.81 27.14 -5.88
N GLU A 667 -16.46 25.89 -6.20
CA GLU A 667 -17.08 25.15 -7.30
C GLU A 667 -18.58 24.98 -7.04
N ARG A 668 -18.98 24.56 -5.84
CA ARG A 668 -20.40 24.48 -5.46
C ARG A 668 -21.15 25.78 -5.65
N GLY A 669 -20.54 26.92 -5.33
CA GLY A 669 -21.13 28.24 -5.54
C GLY A 669 -21.24 28.67 -7.00
N SER A 670 -20.39 28.17 -7.89
CA SER A 670 -20.41 28.49 -9.32
C SER A 670 -21.19 27.49 -10.18
N MET A 671 -21.57 26.33 -9.61
CA MET A 671 -22.35 25.32 -10.32
C MET A 671 -23.80 25.78 -10.56
N ALA A 672 -24.15 26.04 -11.83
CA ALA A 672 -25.54 26.05 -12.26
C ALA A 672 -26.00 24.59 -12.41
N LEU A 673 -26.79 24.10 -11.45
CA LEU A 673 -27.26 22.71 -11.40
C LEU A 673 -28.35 22.44 -12.46
N THR A 674 -28.00 22.42 -13.75
CA THR A 674 -28.86 21.85 -14.81
C THR A 674 -28.37 20.44 -15.12
N PHE A 675 -28.57 19.51 -14.20
CA PHE A 675 -28.35 18.09 -14.45
C PHE A 675 -29.51 17.51 -15.27
N THR A 676 -29.54 17.77 -16.58
CA THR A 676 -30.42 17.03 -17.50
C THR A 676 -29.78 15.66 -17.78
N HIS A 677 -29.92 14.73 -16.83
CA HIS A 677 -29.68 13.30 -17.08
C HIS A 677 -30.80 12.66 -17.93
N ASP A 678 -31.73 13.45 -18.44
CA ASP A 678 -32.77 13.04 -19.39
C ASP A 678 -32.19 12.87 -20.80
N THR A 679 -31.24 11.94 -20.96
CA THR A 679 -31.09 11.26 -22.25
C THR A 679 -32.24 10.28 -22.49
N ALA A 680 -33.14 10.10 -21.52
CA ALA A 680 -34.33 9.25 -21.59
C ALA A 680 -35.51 9.87 -22.38
N ASN A 681 -35.43 11.14 -22.78
CA ASN A 681 -36.40 11.74 -23.71
C ASN A 681 -36.01 11.56 -25.19
N LEU A 682 -34.92 10.83 -25.48
CA LEU A 682 -34.75 10.26 -26.82
C LEU A 682 -35.52 8.95 -26.84
N ASP A 683 -36.70 9.01 -27.47
CA ASP A 683 -37.56 7.86 -27.73
C ASP A 683 -36.70 6.68 -28.27
N PRO A 684 -36.81 5.45 -27.74
CA PRO A 684 -36.14 4.29 -28.31
C PRO A 684 -36.39 4.14 -29.82
N GLN A 685 -37.54 4.65 -30.30
CA GLN A 685 -37.86 4.76 -31.73
C GLN A 685 -37.00 5.79 -32.47
N GLU A 686 -36.55 6.89 -31.85
CA GLU A 686 -35.63 7.85 -32.48
C GLU A 686 -34.20 7.33 -32.58
N ALA A 687 -33.73 6.54 -31.61
CA ALA A 687 -32.42 5.86 -31.71
C ALA A 687 -32.41 4.83 -32.85
N PHE A 688 -33.51 4.07 -33.01
CA PHE A 688 -33.72 3.17 -34.14
C PHE A 688 -33.83 3.93 -35.47
N LEU A 689 -34.53 5.07 -35.52
CA LEU A 689 -34.66 5.90 -36.73
C LEU A 689 -33.35 6.58 -37.15
N ARG A 690 -32.39 6.81 -36.25
CA ARG A 690 -31.03 7.29 -36.60
C ARG A 690 -30.17 6.21 -37.25
N THR A 691 -30.28 4.96 -36.82
CA THR A 691 -29.61 3.82 -37.48
C THR A 691 -30.18 3.48 -38.86
N VAL A 692 -31.43 3.87 -39.15
CA VAL A 692 -32.11 3.59 -40.44
C VAL A 692 -31.89 4.70 -41.48
N ASN A 693 -31.26 5.83 -41.12
CA ASN A 693 -31.05 6.98 -42.01
C ASN A 693 -29.65 7.06 -42.64
N THR A 694 -29.11 5.93 -43.09
CA THR A 694 -28.08 5.94 -44.15
C THR A 694 -28.65 5.29 -45.40
N ARG A 695 -29.24 6.13 -46.24
CA ARG A 695 -29.45 6.00 -47.69
C ARG A 695 -28.80 4.75 -48.33
N ILE A 696 -29.55 3.67 -48.51
CA ILE A 696 -29.21 2.58 -49.43
C ILE A 696 -30.21 2.60 -50.59
N ALA A 697 -29.72 3.03 -51.74
CA ALA A 697 -30.30 2.72 -53.04
C ALA A 697 -29.86 1.30 -53.42
N GLY A 698 -30.82 0.42 -53.73
CA GLY A 698 -30.55 -0.93 -54.24
C GLY A 698 -31.04 -2.03 -53.30
N GLY A 699 -32.18 -2.64 -53.64
CA GLY A 699 -32.87 -3.63 -52.82
C GLY A 699 -32.01 -4.85 -52.46
N GLY A 700 -31.75 -5.00 -51.15
CA GLY A 700 -31.32 -6.24 -50.51
C GLY A 700 -32.09 -6.39 -49.20
N ARG A 701 -32.69 -7.57 -48.98
CA ARG A 701 -33.43 -7.92 -47.76
C ARG A 701 -32.54 -7.75 -46.52
N LEU A 702 -32.88 -6.80 -45.65
CA LEU A 702 -32.40 -6.79 -44.28
C LEU A 702 -33.24 -7.77 -43.46
N LEU A 703 -32.67 -8.93 -43.14
CA LEU A 703 -32.97 -9.59 -41.87
C LEU A 703 -32.29 -8.75 -40.80
N ALA A 704 -32.95 -7.67 -40.36
CA ALA A 704 -32.63 -7.06 -39.09
C ALA A 704 -33.00 -8.11 -38.03
N THR A 705 -32.00 -8.79 -37.47
CA THR A 705 -32.19 -9.56 -36.25
C THR A 705 -32.75 -8.59 -35.20
N ALA A 706 -33.94 -8.87 -34.69
CA ALA A 706 -34.69 -7.99 -33.80
C ALA A 706 -34.07 -7.89 -32.38
N GLU A 707 -32.91 -8.51 -32.16
CA GLU A 707 -32.29 -8.62 -30.85
C GLU A 707 -31.18 -7.56 -30.66
N PRO A 708 -31.07 -6.96 -29.47
CA PRO A 708 -30.00 -6.01 -29.17
C PRO A 708 -28.63 -6.71 -29.20
N PRO A 709 -27.57 -6.03 -29.68
CA PRO A 709 -26.23 -6.62 -29.78
C PRO A 709 -25.72 -7.00 -28.40
N ARG A 710 -25.23 -8.24 -28.23
CA ARG A 710 -24.75 -8.76 -26.95
C ARG A 710 -23.30 -9.24 -26.99
N VAL A 711 -22.55 -9.03 -25.93
CA VAL A 711 -21.18 -9.53 -25.79
C VAL A 711 -21.08 -10.36 -24.52
N VAL A 712 -20.52 -11.56 -24.63
CA VAL A 712 -20.20 -12.39 -23.47
C VAL A 712 -18.84 -11.97 -22.96
N VAL A 713 -18.77 -11.61 -21.68
CA VAL A 713 -17.58 -11.06 -21.04
C VAL A 713 -17.19 -11.95 -19.88
N ASP A 714 -15.90 -12.26 -19.78
CA ASP A 714 -15.37 -12.96 -18.62
C ASP A 714 -15.56 -12.13 -17.34
N VAL A 715 -16.06 -12.75 -16.26
CA VAL A 715 -16.30 -12.07 -14.99
C VAL A 715 -15.05 -11.42 -14.38
N ARG A 716 -13.84 -11.92 -14.65
CA ARG A 716 -12.57 -11.34 -14.17
C ARG A 716 -12.26 -10.01 -14.86
N GLU A 717 -12.82 -9.78 -16.04
CA GLU A 717 -12.56 -8.60 -16.86
C GLU A 717 -13.41 -7.39 -16.43
N PHE A 718 -14.37 -7.54 -15.50
CA PHE A 718 -15.10 -6.42 -14.87
C PHE A 718 -14.23 -5.53 -13.97
N ARG A 719 -12.94 -5.86 -13.85
CA ARG A 719 -11.90 -4.98 -13.29
C ARG A 719 -11.43 -3.91 -14.27
N SER A 720 -11.65 -4.11 -15.56
CA SER A 720 -11.27 -3.14 -16.60
C SER A 720 -12.38 -2.13 -16.85
N SER A 721 -12.03 -1.02 -17.51
CA SER A 721 -12.97 0.04 -17.88
C SER A 721 -13.86 -0.32 -19.07
N LEU A 722 -13.48 -1.33 -19.85
CA LEU A 722 -14.10 -1.63 -21.14
C LEU A 722 -15.57 -2.09 -21.02
N PRO A 723 -15.98 -2.96 -20.06
CA PRO A 723 -17.39 -3.31 -19.88
C PRO A 723 -18.27 -2.08 -19.62
N SER A 724 -17.84 -1.14 -18.78
CA SER A 724 -18.60 0.10 -18.52
C SER A 724 -18.83 0.93 -19.80
N LEU A 725 -17.84 0.94 -20.71
CA LEU A 725 -17.92 1.65 -21.99
C LEU A 725 -18.79 0.93 -23.03
N LEU A 726 -18.72 -0.40 -23.11
CA LEU A 726 -19.57 -1.20 -23.99
C LEU A 726 -21.04 -1.03 -23.63
N HIS A 727 -21.37 -1.08 -22.34
CA HIS A 727 -22.73 -0.84 -21.87
C HIS A 727 -23.18 0.60 -22.16
N GLY A 728 -22.28 1.58 -22.05
CA GLY A 728 -22.54 2.96 -22.46
C GLY A 728 -22.87 3.15 -23.94
N ARG A 729 -22.48 2.19 -24.80
CA ARG A 729 -22.83 2.14 -26.23
C ARG A 729 -24.05 1.27 -26.54
N ASN A 730 -24.88 0.96 -25.54
CA ASN A 730 -26.08 0.12 -25.67
C ASN A 730 -25.80 -1.32 -26.15
N ILE A 731 -24.60 -1.85 -25.89
CA ILE A 731 -24.29 -3.27 -26.07
C ILE A 731 -24.66 -4.00 -24.78
N VAL A 732 -25.46 -5.07 -24.89
CA VAL A 732 -25.84 -5.90 -23.76
C VAL A 732 -24.64 -6.73 -23.32
N ILE A 733 -24.29 -6.63 -22.04
CA ILE A 733 -23.15 -7.34 -21.47
C ILE A 733 -23.66 -8.56 -20.71
N VAL A 734 -23.18 -9.73 -21.08
CA VAL A 734 -23.50 -10.99 -20.40
C VAL A 734 -22.27 -11.48 -19.65
N PRO A 735 -22.23 -11.35 -18.30
CA PRO A 735 -21.11 -11.86 -17.52
C PRO A 735 -21.14 -13.39 -17.47
N CYS A 736 -20.03 -14.05 -17.80
CA CYS A 736 -19.85 -15.49 -17.71
C CYS A 736 -18.43 -15.83 -17.21
N MET A 737 -18.25 -16.99 -16.59
CA MET A 737 -16.90 -17.54 -16.36
C MET A 737 -16.43 -18.21 -17.65
N LEU A 738 -15.45 -17.62 -18.32
CA LEU A 738 -14.89 -18.18 -19.56
C LEU A 738 -13.56 -18.88 -19.25
N THR A 739 -13.39 -20.08 -19.78
CA THR A 739 -12.09 -20.79 -19.73
C THR A 739 -11.15 -20.28 -20.83
N VAL A 740 -11.71 -19.83 -21.96
CA VAL A 740 -10.96 -19.44 -23.17
C VAL A 740 -11.34 -18.03 -23.62
N GLY A 741 -10.37 -17.12 -23.55
CA GLY A 741 -10.50 -15.70 -23.95
C GLY A 741 -11.26 -14.84 -22.94
N ASP A 742 -11.22 -13.52 -23.17
CA ASP A 742 -11.83 -12.53 -22.27
C ASP A 742 -13.19 -12.04 -22.77
N TYR A 743 -13.35 -11.95 -24.10
CA TYR A 743 -14.58 -11.50 -24.74
C TYR A 743 -14.96 -12.41 -25.90
N VAL A 744 -16.24 -12.79 -25.98
CA VAL A 744 -16.82 -13.48 -27.14
C VAL A 744 -17.80 -12.53 -27.81
N LEU A 745 -17.45 -12.06 -29.01
CA LEU A 745 -18.26 -11.10 -29.75
C LEU A 745 -19.32 -11.77 -30.62
N THR A 746 -18.98 -12.93 -31.18
CA THR A 746 -19.82 -13.75 -32.07
C THR A 746 -19.47 -15.23 -31.84
N PRO A 747 -20.25 -16.20 -32.34
CA PRO A 747 -19.93 -17.62 -32.21
C PRO A 747 -18.54 -18.01 -32.76
N ASP A 748 -18.00 -17.22 -33.69
CA ASP A 748 -16.72 -17.47 -34.37
C ASP A 748 -15.56 -16.62 -33.83
N ILE A 749 -15.85 -15.47 -33.19
CA ILE A 749 -14.87 -14.45 -32.79
C ILE A 749 -14.70 -14.41 -31.27
N CYS A 750 -13.50 -14.78 -30.83
CA CYS A 750 -13.03 -14.68 -29.45
C CYS A 750 -11.86 -13.70 -29.38
N ILE A 751 -11.84 -12.88 -28.32
CA ILE A 751 -10.83 -11.85 -28.10
C ILE A 751 -10.14 -12.06 -26.75
N GLU A 752 -8.82 -12.07 -26.77
CA GLU A 752 -7.96 -11.87 -25.58
C GLU A 752 -7.51 -10.41 -25.57
N ARG A 753 -7.78 -9.68 -24.47
CA ARG A 753 -7.37 -8.29 -24.29
C ARG A 753 -6.07 -8.22 -23.49
N LYS A 754 -5.07 -7.52 -24.02
CA LYS A 754 -3.81 -7.23 -23.31
C LYS A 754 -3.51 -5.75 -23.31
N SER A 755 -3.26 -5.18 -22.13
CA SER A 755 -2.58 -3.90 -22.02
C SER A 755 -1.12 -4.05 -22.47
N VAL A 756 -0.45 -2.95 -22.84
CA VAL A 756 0.97 -3.00 -23.26
C VAL A 756 1.89 -3.61 -22.18
N SER A 757 1.66 -3.29 -20.90
CA SER A 757 2.45 -3.88 -19.81
C SER A 757 2.19 -5.38 -19.65
N ASP A 758 0.93 -5.79 -19.77
CA ASP A 758 0.55 -7.21 -19.66
C ASP A 758 1.02 -8.02 -20.87
N LEU A 759 1.09 -7.40 -22.04
CA LEU A 759 1.66 -8.00 -23.24
C LEU A 759 3.14 -8.33 -23.02
N ILE A 760 3.93 -7.37 -22.51
CA ILE A 760 5.35 -7.55 -22.23
C ILE A 760 5.57 -8.65 -21.18
N SER A 761 4.81 -8.63 -20.08
CA SER A 761 4.92 -9.65 -19.03
C SER A 761 4.45 -11.04 -19.50
N SER A 762 3.41 -11.10 -20.35
CA SER A 762 2.90 -12.36 -20.90
C SER A 762 3.85 -12.96 -21.94
N PHE A 763 4.59 -12.14 -22.69
CA PHE A 763 5.68 -12.60 -23.55
C PHE A 763 6.89 -13.09 -22.75
N ALA A 764 7.25 -12.42 -21.65
CA ALA A 764 8.37 -12.82 -20.80
C ALA A 764 8.11 -14.16 -20.10
N SER A 765 6.86 -14.42 -19.69
CA SER A 765 6.44 -15.67 -19.05
C SER A 765 6.07 -16.79 -20.02
N GLY A 766 5.90 -16.50 -21.31
CA GLY A 766 5.39 -17.45 -22.31
C GLY A 766 3.88 -17.71 -22.25
N ARG A 767 3.16 -17.13 -21.28
CA ARG A 767 1.71 -17.32 -21.06
C ARG A 767 0.88 -17.03 -22.31
N LEU A 768 1.22 -15.98 -23.06
CA LEU A 768 0.46 -15.56 -24.24
C LEU A 768 0.43 -16.64 -25.34
N TYR A 769 1.51 -17.41 -25.47
CA TYR A 769 1.61 -18.46 -26.49
C TYR A 769 0.58 -19.57 -26.24
N HIS A 770 0.47 -20.01 -24.98
CA HIS A 770 -0.52 -21.01 -24.58
C HIS A 770 -1.95 -20.48 -24.72
N GLN A 771 -2.20 -19.22 -24.32
CA GLN A 771 -3.51 -18.58 -24.51
C GLN A 771 -3.92 -18.54 -25.99
N ALA A 772 -2.99 -18.21 -26.89
CA ALA A 772 -3.24 -18.23 -28.33
C ALA A 772 -3.53 -19.65 -28.85
N GLU A 773 -2.76 -20.65 -28.42
CA GLU A 773 -2.97 -22.04 -28.79
C GLU A 773 -4.37 -22.53 -28.43
N VAL A 774 -4.81 -22.30 -27.19
CA VAL A 774 -6.14 -22.71 -26.70
C VAL A 774 -7.25 -21.98 -27.47
N MET A 775 -7.13 -20.67 -27.71
CA MET A 775 -8.11 -19.93 -28.51
C MET A 775 -8.25 -20.47 -29.94
N LEU A 776 -7.14 -20.86 -30.59
CA LEU A 776 -7.13 -21.38 -31.97
C LEU A 776 -7.79 -22.76 -32.10
N GLN A 777 -7.78 -23.55 -31.03
CA GLN A 777 -8.42 -24.87 -30.97
C GLN A 777 -9.95 -24.75 -31.00
N HIS A 778 -10.50 -23.74 -30.31
CA HIS A 778 -11.93 -23.63 -30.08
C HIS A 778 -12.66 -22.62 -30.97
N TYR A 779 -11.99 -21.54 -31.38
CA TYR A 779 -12.59 -20.47 -32.17
C TYR A 779 -12.04 -20.40 -33.59
N LYS A 780 -12.91 -20.04 -34.54
CA LYS A 780 -12.55 -19.91 -35.96
C LYS A 780 -11.66 -18.70 -36.22
N SER A 781 -11.99 -17.57 -35.58
CA SER A 781 -11.33 -16.28 -35.75
C SER A 781 -10.87 -15.71 -34.40
N PRO A 782 -9.82 -16.29 -33.78
CA PRO A 782 -9.27 -15.76 -32.54
C PRO A 782 -8.51 -14.45 -32.80
N MET A 783 -8.72 -13.47 -31.92
CA MET A 783 -8.12 -12.15 -32.02
C MET A 783 -7.40 -11.76 -30.73
N LEU A 784 -6.19 -11.22 -30.85
CA LEU A 784 -5.47 -10.57 -29.77
C LEU A 784 -5.69 -9.06 -29.88
N LEU A 785 -6.38 -8.48 -28.91
CA LEU A 785 -6.56 -7.03 -28.80
C LEU A 785 -5.45 -6.45 -27.94
N ILE A 786 -4.60 -5.62 -28.54
CA ILE A 786 -3.59 -4.85 -27.85
C ILE A 786 -4.11 -3.43 -27.64
N GLU A 787 -4.35 -3.08 -26.38
CA GLU A 787 -4.92 -1.79 -26.00
C GLU A 787 -3.83 -0.83 -25.48
N PHE A 788 -3.78 0.35 -26.08
CA PHE A 788 -3.01 1.49 -25.61
C PHE A 788 -3.88 2.44 -24.78
N ASP A 789 -3.20 3.29 -24.02
CA ASP A 789 -3.84 4.32 -23.22
C ASP A 789 -4.01 5.60 -24.06
N GLN A 790 -5.15 6.27 -23.89
CA GLN A 790 -5.54 7.46 -24.66
C GLN A 790 -4.53 8.60 -24.56
N GLN A 791 -3.78 8.68 -23.46
CA GLN A 791 -2.75 9.70 -23.25
C GLN A 791 -1.37 9.35 -23.85
N LYS A 792 -1.23 8.21 -24.54
CA LYS A 792 0.05 7.76 -25.11
C LYS A 792 0.09 7.99 -26.61
N SER A 793 1.27 8.37 -27.12
CA SER A 793 1.56 8.29 -28.54
C SER A 793 1.50 6.83 -29.01
N PHE A 794 0.77 6.58 -30.10
CA PHE A 794 0.68 5.30 -30.82
C PHE A 794 2.01 4.98 -31.48
N THR A 795 3.00 4.56 -30.68
CA THR A 795 4.27 4.05 -31.19
C THR A 795 4.76 2.93 -30.27
N LEU A 796 5.13 1.80 -30.87
CA LEU A 796 5.74 0.69 -30.15
C LEU A 796 7.23 0.95 -29.84
N GLU A 797 7.83 2.01 -30.42
CA GLU A 797 9.21 2.45 -30.20
C GLU A 797 9.39 3.98 -30.28
N PRO A 798 10.49 4.52 -29.71
CA PRO A 798 11.09 5.78 -30.15
C PRO A 798 11.83 5.56 -31.48
N PHE A 799 11.36 6.19 -32.55
CA PHE A 799 11.95 6.13 -33.91
C PHE A 799 13.42 6.61 -34.03
N ALA A 800 14.09 6.95 -32.92
CA ALA A 800 15.37 7.65 -32.90
C ALA A 800 16.61 6.76 -32.90
N ASP A 801 16.51 5.47 -32.53
CA ASP A 801 17.73 4.64 -32.33
C ASP A 801 18.12 3.75 -33.52
N LEU A 802 17.28 3.65 -34.57
CA LEU A 802 17.66 2.88 -35.77
C LEU A 802 18.75 3.58 -36.60
N SER A 803 18.92 4.90 -36.49
CA SER A 803 19.95 5.65 -37.24
C SER A 803 21.33 5.68 -36.55
N ASN A 804 21.42 5.29 -35.27
CA ASN A 804 22.68 5.31 -34.51
C ASN A 804 23.27 3.91 -34.22
N ALA A 805 22.62 2.83 -34.64
CA ALA A 805 22.99 1.46 -34.31
C ALA A 805 24.01 0.79 -35.27
N VAL A 806 25.02 1.53 -35.76
CA VAL A 806 26.20 0.90 -36.43
C VAL A 806 27.35 0.65 -35.44
N GLY A 807 27.18 0.96 -34.15
CA GLY A 807 28.18 0.65 -33.13
C GLY A 807 27.56 0.40 -31.76
N SER A 808 27.89 -0.75 -31.17
CA SER A 808 27.69 -1.14 -29.75
C SER A 808 26.28 -1.57 -29.28
N THR A 809 26.10 -2.89 -29.18
CA THR A 809 25.42 -3.60 -28.07
C THR A 809 24.05 -3.09 -27.57
N GLY A 810 23.11 -2.84 -28.47
CA GLY A 810 21.71 -2.50 -28.17
C GLY A 810 20.69 -3.63 -28.40
N LEU A 811 21.07 -4.90 -28.29
CA LEU A 811 20.21 -6.09 -28.58
C LEU A 811 19.03 -6.32 -27.60
N GLY A 812 18.71 -5.36 -26.73
CA GLY A 812 17.72 -5.54 -25.66
C GLY A 812 16.33 -4.97 -25.93
N GLN A 813 16.16 -4.06 -26.90
CA GLN A 813 14.88 -3.36 -27.12
C GLN A 813 14.17 -3.68 -28.45
N SER A 814 14.84 -4.39 -29.37
CA SER A 814 14.25 -4.94 -30.61
C SER A 814 13.36 -6.19 -30.39
N ASP A 815 13.03 -6.49 -29.12
CA ASP A 815 12.58 -7.81 -28.68
C ASP A 815 11.06 -7.98 -28.78
N LEU A 816 10.26 -6.91 -28.58
CA LEU A 816 8.79 -7.01 -28.60
C LEU A 816 8.26 -7.23 -30.02
N HIS A 817 8.74 -6.45 -30.99
CA HIS A 817 8.38 -6.64 -32.40
C HIS A 817 8.76 -8.04 -32.90
N THR A 818 9.96 -8.49 -32.57
CA THR A 818 10.42 -9.85 -32.92
C THR A 818 9.52 -10.91 -32.32
N LYS A 819 9.13 -10.78 -31.03
CA LYS A 819 8.21 -11.73 -30.37
C LYS A 819 6.80 -11.70 -30.95
N ILE A 820 6.28 -10.54 -31.32
CA ILE A 820 4.98 -10.43 -32.00
C ILE A 820 5.04 -11.08 -33.38
N VAL A 821 6.11 -10.85 -34.14
CA VAL A 821 6.33 -11.50 -35.45
C VAL A 821 6.47 -13.02 -35.28
N GLN A 822 7.18 -13.50 -34.26
CA GLN A 822 7.25 -14.92 -33.95
C GLN A 822 5.86 -15.51 -33.61
N LEU A 823 5.04 -14.78 -32.85
CA LEU A 823 3.67 -15.19 -32.53
C LEU A 823 2.80 -15.29 -33.78
N THR A 824 2.87 -14.33 -34.70
CA THR A 824 2.06 -14.35 -35.94
C THR A 824 2.53 -15.40 -36.93
N ILE A 825 3.83 -15.71 -36.96
CA ILE A 825 4.37 -16.83 -37.75
C ILE A 825 3.90 -18.17 -37.17
N ALA A 826 3.95 -18.33 -35.84
CA ALA A 826 3.52 -19.55 -35.17
C ALA A 826 2.00 -19.79 -35.31
N PHE A 827 1.20 -18.73 -35.23
CA PHE A 827 -0.26 -18.80 -35.26
C PHE A 827 -0.83 -17.96 -36.41
N PRO A 828 -0.81 -18.46 -37.67
CA PRO A 828 -1.22 -17.68 -38.85
C PRO A 828 -2.72 -17.32 -38.88
N ARG A 829 -3.55 -18.04 -38.10
CA ARG A 829 -4.98 -17.74 -37.92
C ARG A 829 -5.26 -16.63 -36.89
N LEU A 830 -4.31 -16.35 -35.98
CA LEU A 830 -4.47 -15.32 -34.97
C LEU A 830 -4.46 -13.93 -35.62
N LYS A 831 -5.49 -13.14 -35.38
CA LYS A 831 -5.55 -11.74 -35.83
C LYS A 831 -5.13 -10.83 -34.69
N ILE A 832 -4.43 -9.74 -34.99
CA ILE A 832 -4.03 -8.74 -33.99
C ILE A 832 -4.81 -7.46 -34.28
N ILE A 833 -5.49 -6.94 -33.26
CA ILE A 833 -6.18 -5.65 -33.30
C ILE A 833 -5.41 -4.68 -32.41
N TRP A 834 -5.17 -3.49 -32.93
CA TRP A 834 -4.54 -2.40 -32.19
C TRP A 834 -5.60 -1.36 -31.86
N SER A 835 -5.73 -1.02 -30.58
CA SER A 835 -6.65 0.02 -30.13
C SER A 835 -5.89 1.11 -29.40
N SER A 836 -6.06 2.36 -29.82
CA SER A 836 -5.43 3.54 -29.20
C SER A 836 -6.00 3.89 -27.83
N SER A 837 -7.23 3.44 -27.52
CA SER A 837 -7.91 3.69 -26.25
C SER A 837 -9.01 2.67 -25.98
N PRO A 838 -9.47 2.51 -24.72
CA PRO A 838 -10.67 1.72 -24.40
C PRO A 838 -11.93 2.22 -25.14
N TYR A 839 -12.03 3.54 -25.38
CA TYR A 839 -13.14 4.13 -26.14
C TYR A 839 -13.15 3.66 -27.60
N GLN A 840 -11.98 3.57 -28.22
CA GLN A 840 -11.84 3.02 -29.58
C GLN A 840 -12.08 1.51 -29.58
N THR A 841 -11.68 0.78 -28.54
CA THR A 841 -11.96 -0.66 -28.45
C THR A 841 -13.45 -0.94 -28.50
N ALA A 842 -14.24 -0.19 -27.74
CA ALA A 842 -15.68 -0.35 -27.76
C ALA A 842 -16.33 0.05 -29.11
N GLU A 843 -15.74 0.98 -29.86
CA GLU A 843 -16.14 1.27 -31.26
C GLU A 843 -15.77 0.13 -32.21
N ILE A 844 -14.57 -0.45 -32.06
CA ILE A 844 -14.14 -1.62 -32.85
C ILE A 844 -15.07 -2.82 -32.59
N PHE A 845 -15.47 -3.05 -31.34
CA PHE A 845 -16.39 -4.14 -30.99
C PHE A 845 -17.77 -3.94 -31.65
N GLU A 846 -18.26 -2.70 -31.69
CA GLU A 846 -19.50 -2.36 -32.38
C GLU A 846 -19.39 -2.64 -33.88
N GLU A 847 -18.30 -2.21 -34.54
CA GLU A 847 -18.06 -2.47 -35.96
C GLU A 847 -17.91 -3.97 -36.28
N LEU A 848 -17.15 -4.71 -35.47
CA LEU A 848 -16.93 -6.16 -35.66
C LEU A 848 -18.22 -6.98 -35.52
N LYS A 849 -19.19 -6.49 -34.73
CA LYS A 849 -20.49 -7.15 -34.56
C LYS A 849 -21.48 -6.84 -35.68
N LYS A 850 -21.26 -5.82 -36.52
CA LYS A 850 -22.20 -5.49 -37.60
C LYS A 850 -22.36 -6.68 -38.55
N LEU A 851 -23.63 -7.03 -38.83
CA LEU A 851 -24.02 -8.11 -39.74
C LEU A 851 -23.51 -9.51 -39.33
N GLN A 852 -23.13 -9.70 -38.07
CA GLN A 852 -22.73 -10.99 -37.51
C GLN A 852 -23.84 -11.60 -36.65
N GLU A 853 -23.76 -12.91 -36.42
CA GLU A 853 -24.64 -13.62 -35.48
C GLU A 853 -24.25 -13.32 -34.03
N GLU A 854 -25.26 -13.30 -33.14
CA GLU A 854 -25.05 -13.08 -31.71
C GLU A 854 -24.48 -14.34 -31.03
N PRO A 855 -23.57 -14.18 -30.05
CA PRO A 855 -22.98 -15.31 -29.34
C PRO A 855 -23.98 -15.93 -28.37
N ASP A 856 -23.94 -17.26 -28.24
CA ASP A 856 -24.69 -18.01 -27.22
C ASP A 856 -23.85 -18.15 -25.93
N PRO A 857 -24.30 -17.58 -24.79
CA PRO A 857 -23.57 -17.65 -23.52
C PRO A 857 -23.34 -19.08 -23.03
N VAL A 858 -24.31 -19.99 -23.20
CA VAL A 858 -24.21 -21.36 -22.68
C VAL A 858 -23.12 -22.13 -23.42
N LYS A 859 -23.08 -21.96 -24.74
CA LYS A 859 -22.04 -22.55 -25.59
C LYS A 859 -20.67 -21.99 -25.23
N ALA A 860 -20.54 -20.68 -25.04
CA ALA A 860 -19.27 -20.03 -24.69
C ALA A 860 -18.65 -20.57 -23.39
N VAL A 861 -19.48 -20.84 -22.36
CA VAL A 861 -19.01 -21.43 -21.08
C VAL A 861 -18.60 -22.89 -21.24
N SER A 862 -19.31 -23.67 -22.08
CA SER A 862 -19.00 -25.09 -22.30
C SER A 862 -17.70 -25.34 -23.07
N ILE A 863 -17.25 -24.35 -23.83
CA ILE A 863 -16.03 -24.44 -24.63
C ILE A 863 -14.84 -24.43 -23.68
N GLY A 864 -13.96 -25.44 -23.77
CA GLY A 864 -12.74 -25.53 -22.96
C GLY A 864 -12.90 -26.20 -21.59
N LEU A 865 -14.12 -26.60 -21.21
CA LEU A 865 -14.34 -27.60 -20.16
C LEU A 865 -14.08 -28.98 -20.79
N ASN A 866 -13.04 -29.68 -20.36
CA ASN A 866 -12.70 -31.00 -20.91
C ASN A 866 -13.85 -31.99 -20.65
N GLN A 867 -14.26 -32.75 -21.69
CA GLN A 867 -15.23 -33.86 -21.58
C GLN A 867 -14.66 -35.10 -20.85
N ASN A 868 -13.38 -35.08 -20.49
CA ASN A 868 -12.75 -36.10 -19.66
C ASN A 868 -12.69 -35.56 -18.23
N GLY A 869 -13.56 -36.08 -17.36
CA GLY A 869 -13.66 -35.71 -15.94
C GLY A 869 -12.42 -36.11 -15.14
N GLU A 870 -11.33 -35.37 -15.30
CA GLU A 870 -10.14 -35.42 -14.43
C GLU A 870 -9.85 -34.08 -13.74
N ASP A 871 -10.74 -33.09 -13.87
CA ASP A 871 -10.79 -31.98 -12.92
C ASP A 871 -11.82 -32.34 -11.86
N GLU A 872 -11.37 -32.99 -10.78
CA GLU A 872 -12.16 -33.25 -9.58
C GLU A 872 -12.74 -31.92 -9.06
N GLU A 873 -13.99 -31.65 -9.42
CA GLU A 873 -14.92 -30.87 -8.61
C GLU A 873 -14.91 -31.45 -7.19
N GLY A 874 -14.23 -30.79 -6.26
CA GLY A 874 -14.34 -31.13 -4.84
C GLY A 874 -13.23 -30.64 -3.92
N GLY A 875 -12.04 -30.35 -4.44
CA GLY A 875 -10.97 -29.77 -3.64
C GLY A 875 -11.09 -28.25 -3.60
N LYS A 876 -11.82 -27.69 -2.64
CA LYS A 876 -11.58 -26.29 -2.23
C LYS A 876 -10.08 -26.19 -1.94
N THR A 877 -9.33 -25.51 -2.80
CA THR A 877 -7.89 -25.27 -2.64
C THR A 877 -7.70 -24.36 -1.44
N PHE A 878 -7.67 -24.94 -0.24
CA PHE A 878 -7.24 -24.23 0.94
C PHE A 878 -5.77 -23.82 0.74
N ALA A 879 -5.52 -22.52 0.79
CA ALA A 879 -4.22 -21.87 0.69
C ALA A 879 -3.50 -21.94 -0.69
N GLN A 880 -3.88 -21.02 -1.59
CA GLN A 880 -3.21 -20.82 -2.88
C GLN A 880 -1.75 -20.33 -2.74
N THR A 881 -1.46 -19.48 -1.76
CA THR A 881 -0.13 -18.88 -1.57
C THR A 881 0.96 -19.91 -1.24
N PRO A 882 0.79 -20.84 -0.27
CA PRO A 882 1.73 -21.94 -0.04
C PRO A 882 1.96 -22.83 -1.26
N MET A 883 0.89 -23.14 -2.01
CA MET A 883 1.00 -23.96 -3.22
C MET A 883 1.84 -23.28 -4.31
N ASP A 884 1.60 -21.99 -4.54
CA ASP A 884 2.36 -21.22 -5.52
C ASP A 884 3.82 -21.05 -5.08
N MET A 885 4.10 -20.92 -3.77
CA MET A 885 5.46 -20.95 -3.24
C MET A 885 6.15 -22.29 -3.52
N LEU A 886 5.48 -23.42 -3.24
CA LEU A 886 6.04 -24.75 -3.48
C LEU A 886 6.27 -25.01 -4.97
N ARG A 887 5.42 -24.52 -5.88
CA ARG A 887 5.62 -24.64 -7.34
C ARG A 887 6.92 -23.99 -7.83
N MET A 888 7.40 -22.97 -7.13
CA MET A 888 8.64 -22.28 -7.47
C MET A 888 9.89 -22.98 -6.91
N VAL A 889 9.71 -23.97 -6.03
CA VAL A 889 10.82 -24.71 -5.42
C VAL A 889 11.43 -25.68 -6.45
N PRO A 890 12.77 -25.68 -6.63
CA PRO A 890 13.43 -26.60 -7.54
C PRO A 890 13.13 -28.07 -7.21
N GLY A 891 12.62 -28.82 -8.19
CA GLY A 891 12.24 -30.24 -8.03
C GLY A 891 10.73 -30.47 -7.84
N VAL A 892 9.94 -29.43 -7.60
CA VAL A 892 8.48 -29.55 -7.53
C VAL A 892 7.87 -29.53 -8.92
N THR A 893 6.95 -30.46 -9.18
CA THR A 893 6.21 -30.64 -10.43
C THR A 893 4.71 -30.70 -10.14
N PRO A 894 3.83 -30.39 -11.11
CA PRO A 894 2.38 -30.43 -10.87
C PRO A 894 1.88 -31.78 -10.35
N LYS A 895 2.56 -32.88 -10.72
CA LYS A 895 2.21 -34.25 -10.29
C LYS A 895 2.64 -34.58 -8.87
N ASN A 896 3.74 -34.01 -8.39
CA ASN A 896 4.27 -34.30 -7.05
C ASN A 896 3.77 -33.31 -5.98
N LEU A 897 3.33 -32.12 -6.41
CA LEU A 897 2.76 -31.10 -5.54
C LEU A 897 1.52 -31.60 -4.79
N GLY A 898 0.61 -32.31 -5.47
CA GLY A 898 -0.59 -32.86 -4.84
C GLY A 898 -0.28 -33.82 -3.68
N LYS A 899 0.78 -34.61 -3.81
CA LYS A 899 1.23 -35.52 -2.73
C LYS A 899 1.88 -34.78 -1.57
N LEU A 900 2.69 -33.76 -1.85
CA LEU A 900 3.30 -32.92 -0.82
C LEU A 900 2.26 -32.20 0.02
N VAL A 901 1.20 -31.69 -0.61
CA VAL A 901 0.12 -30.96 0.08
C VAL A 901 -0.77 -31.91 0.91
N LEU A 902 -0.95 -33.15 0.47
CA LEU A 902 -1.78 -34.12 1.17
C LEU A 902 -1.08 -34.70 2.41
N GLU A 903 0.24 -34.85 2.37
CA GLU A 903 1.03 -35.52 3.41
C GLU A 903 1.72 -34.55 4.38
N MET A 904 1.88 -33.26 4.02
CA MET A 904 2.57 -32.26 4.85
C MET A 904 1.63 -31.10 5.17
N GLU A 905 1.56 -30.71 6.44
CA GLU A 905 0.60 -29.70 6.92
C GLU A 905 1.07 -28.27 6.62
N SER A 906 2.39 -28.03 6.56
CA SER A 906 2.97 -26.69 6.39
C SER A 906 4.19 -26.67 5.48
N VAL A 907 4.42 -25.52 4.83
CA VAL A 907 5.66 -25.26 4.06
C VAL A 907 6.90 -25.34 4.97
N VAL A 908 6.76 -24.98 6.26
CA VAL A 908 7.84 -25.10 7.25
C VAL A 908 8.24 -26.56 7.44
N GLU A 909 7.25 -27.46 7.45
CA GLU A 909 7.48 -28.90 7.55
C GLU A 909 8.21 -29.43 6.31
N VAL A 910 7.78 -29.00 5.11
CA VAL A 910 8.44 -29.34 3.85
C VAL A 910 9.89 -28.84 3.81
N ALA A 911 10.17 -27.65 4.35
CA ALA A 911 11.52 -27.08 4.40
C ALA A 911 12.44 -27.83 5.37
N ASN A 912 11.88 -28.31 6.49
CA ASN A 912 12.63 -29.03 7.52
C ASN A 912 12.78 -30.53 7.26
N ALA A 913 11.93 -31.12 6.40
CA ALA A 913 11.94 -32.54 6.07
C ALA A 913 13.29 -33.06 5.53
N GLY A 914 13.59 -34.32 5.85
CA GLY A 914 14.82 -35.00 5.43
C GLY A 914 14.80 -35.39 3.95
N GLU A 915 15.98 -35.63 3.35
CA GLU A 915 16.07 -36.12 1.95
C GLU A 915 15.36 -37.47 1.77
N GLU A 916 15.34 -38.31 2.80
CA GLU A 916 14.68 -39.63 2.75
C GLU A 916 13.15 -39.51 2.77
N GLU A 917 12.59 -38.69 3.65
CA GLU A 917 11.15 -38.42 3.75
C GLU A 917 10.62 -37.77 2.47
N LEU A 918 11.30 -36.73 1.99
CA LEU A 918 10.99 -36.10 0.71
C LEU A 918 11.18 -37.09 -0.46
N GLY A 919 12.18 -37.96 -0.37
CA GLY A 919 12.46 -38.99 -1.37
C GLY A 919 11.33 -40.01 -1.50
N VAL A 920 10.61 -40.32 -0.41
CA VAL A 920 9.42 -41.20 -0.43
C VAL A 920 8.24 -40.52 -1.13
N LEU A 921 8.05 -39.21 -0.90
CA LEU A 921 6.92 -38.46 -1.44
C LEU A 921 7.06 -38.10 -2.92
N ILE A 922 8.21 -37.53 -3.29
CA ILE A 922 8.43 -36.91 -4.61
C ILE A 922 9.52 -37.60 -5.45
N GLY A 923 10.20 -38.60 -4.88
CA GLY A 923 11.32 -39.30 -5.51
C GLY A 923 12.68 -38.65 -5.22
N ARG A 924 13.73 -39.46 -5.11
CA ARG A 924 15.09 -39.01 -4.73
C ARG A 924 15.69 -37.96 -5.67
N GLU A 925 15.38 -38.01 -6.97
CA GLU A 925 15.88 -37.03 -7.93
C GLU A 925 15.28 -35.63 -7.74
N ALA A 926 14.02 -35.55 -7.31
CA ALA A 926 13.32 -34.30 -7.02
C ALA A 926 13.58 -33.81 -5.58
N ALA A 927 13.77 -34.72 -4.63
CA ALA A 927 14.07 -34.41 -3.23
C ALA A 927 15.43 -33.74 -3.02
N ARG A 928 16.46 -34.14 -3.78
CA ARG A 928 17.82 -33.58 -3.70
C ARG A 928 17.91 -32.08 -3.97
N PRO A 929 17.41 -31.54 -5.11
CA PRO A 929 17.46 -30.11 -5.36
C PRO A 929 16.62 -29.34 -4.33
N MET A 930 15.52 -29.90 -3.85
CA MET A 930 14.68 -29.29 -2.82
C MET A 930 15.40 -29.20 -1.46
N ARG A 931 15.99 -30.30 -0.98
CA ARG A 931 16.79 -30.29 0.25
C ARG A 931 18.03 -29.43 0.12
N ARG A 932 18.68 -29.43 -1.05
CA ARG A 932 19.81 -28.52 -1.32
C ARG A 932 19.39 -27.07 -1.29
N PHE A 933 18.19 -26.72 -1.74
CA PHE A 933 17.69 -25.36 -1.69
C PHE A 933 17.42 -24.91 -0.24
N PHE A 934 16.69 -25.71 0.54
CA PHE A 934 16.34 -25.36 1.93
C PHE A 934 17.50 -25.52 2.93
N GLY A 935 18.34 -26.54 2.75
CA GLY A 935 19.47 -26.84 3.64
C GLY A 935 20.73 -26.02 3.36
N ARG A 936 20.71 -25.10 2.39
CA ARG A 936 21.87 -24.29 2.06
C ARG A 936 22.04 -23.16 3.07
N SER A 937 22.99 -23.34 3.99
CA SER A 937 23.46 -22.27 4.86
C SER A 937 24.43 -21.38 4.08
N VAL A 938 24.13 -20.09 3.96
CA VAL A 938 25.05 -19.10 3.36
C VAL A 938 26.25 -18.80 4.29
N PHE A 939 26.29 -19.39 5.49
CA PHE A 939 27.34 -19.18 6.49
C PHE A 939 28.50 -20.18 6.44
N GLU A 940 28.31 -21.37 5.86
CA GLU A 940 29.25 -22.50 5.96
C GLU A 940 30.03 -22.79 4.65
N ASP A 941 29.68 -22.15 3.54
CA ASP A 941 30.35 -22.20 2.23
C ASP A 941 31.21 -20.95 1.97
#